data_AF-A0A8S4GCY4-F1
#
_entry.id   AF-A0A8S4GCY4-F1
#
_cell.length_a   1.000
_cell.length_b   1.000
_cell.length_c   1.000
_cell.angle_alpha   90.00
_cell.angle_beta   90.00
_cell.angle_gamma   90.00
#
_symmetry.space_group_name_H-M   'P 1'
#
loop_
_entity.id
_entity.type
_entity.pdbx_description
1 polymer ?
#
loop_
_entity_poly.entity_id
_entity_poly.type
_entity_poly.pdbx_seq_one_letter_code
_entity_poly.pdbx_strand_id
1 'polypeptide(L)'
;MDVEKLRSDAEKLDWGSILSANSVDDKVELLNSLLEDLYDRHAPVRAIKMRHLPAPWLTDDIKALMHRKASSKCRFKCNPTDLNKDKYILARNRCNKACRDAQRRHIHESVQNGDPSGFRSGHSTVTALIKITDDIRWGMEKGELTVLTLLDFSNAFNTVDFDILLGILSSLNISPGAIGWFHSYLRGRRQRIRIEDSFSAWCSTNAGVPQGGVLSPLLFALFINGISQSISCSYHLYADDLQIYCQSPPQELHNAISRMNCDLNNISDWSKCHGLKVNPTKTQVVLVGSSRLKSKIDWLQLPLIAFDGVTIPFADKVKNLGIFIDSNLTWAPQIGEVSRKIFASSASLRRLRNFLPTATKISLAQTLLLPILDYADACYSDITEEQLNKLERLQNFCIRFIFGLRKFDHISEYRTKLKWLPIRLRRNAHILSLLYSVLFNPSTPAYLKERFVLKLHADNRPMRSSQRLLLELPTHTSEFYGNSFTVTAIRLWNSLPLEIHPEVKIVNTKSPNLPVIKGVKENKELSTALRRRRDRYERQAHHITQQQELLNISSNEDLIRFSDYCLRNKLQLNIKKCNIVNFTKNKNVFNYPYLLSSQLLTKVDSLRDLGVQLDCKLHLDEHINKIVNKAYKMYGFVMRSSIDFVHPSTYIYLYKTLIRSQLEYAVAIWNPYYAKYKDIIEKVQRKFLRAVHYRCAGSRLPYSELLQLYNLPSLESRRTLLSAMTLYNICHGRYNCTELTRLLSYEVPRTAQLRAVRRRRLFAAPGSNTNAGLRAPLRRMVDDYNTFFLGIDIFSSSHSKYKQEVLRILNNTNE
;
A
#
# COMPACT_ATOMS: atom_id res chain seq x y z
N MET A 1 27.35 43.34 30.30
CA MET A 1 27.34 42.87 31.69
C MET A 1 28.46 43.59 32.40
N ASP A 2 28.17 44.25 33.51
CA ASP A 2 29.17 44.98 34.31
C ASP A 2 29.84 43.98 35.27
N VAL A 3 31.08 43.62 34.97
CA VAL A 3 31.77 42.49 35.60
C VAL A 3 32.23 42.83 37.02
N GLU A 4 32.56 44.09 37.29
CA GLU A 4 32.99 44.52 38.63
C GLU A 4 31.82 44.51 39.62
N LYS A 5 30.65 44.95 39.15
CA LYS A 5 29.43 44.95 39.97
C LYS A 5 28.90 43.54 40.23
N LEU A 6 28.97 42.65 39.24
CA LEU A 6 28.64 41.23 39.42
C LEU A 6 29.53 40.59 40.50
N ARG A 7 30.84 40.89 40.47
CA ARG A 7 31.80 40.34 41.43
C ARG A 7 31.54 40.86 42.85
N SER A 8 31.25 42.15 43.01
CA SER A 8 30.89 42.74 44.30
C SER A 8 29.60 42.17 44.89
N ASP A 9 28.59 41.91 44.06
CA ASP A 9 27.33 41.32 44.52
C ASP A 9 27.47 39.81 44.80
N ALA A 10 28.32 39.11 44.06
CA ALA A 10 28.65 37.71 44.34
C ALA A 10 29.38 37.56 45.68
N GLU A 11 30.29 38.47 46.02
CA GLU A 11 31.01 38.45 47.30
C GLU A 11 30.09 38.70 48.52
N LYS A 12 28.93 39.32 48.31
CA LYS A 12 27.92 39.59 49.37
C LYS A 12 26.93 38.45 49.60
N LEU A 13 26.95 37.41 48.75
CA LEU A 13 26.07 36.26 48.91
C LEU A 13 26.57 35.36 50.05
N ASP A 14 25.64 34.80 50.82
CA ASP A 14 25.96 33.90 51.91
C ASP A 14 26.29 32.49 51.40
N TRP A 15 27.53 32.32 50.95
CA TRP A 15 28.07 31.04 50.51
C TRP A 15 28.24 30.03 51.65
N GLY A 16 28.21 30.47 52.92
CA GLY A 16 28.33 29.60 54.10
C GLY A 16 27.15 28.65 54.26
N SER A 17 25.95 29.09 53.84
CA SER A 17 24.73 28.29 53.82
C SER A 17 24.89 26.97 53.03
N ILE A 18 25.62 26.98 51.92
CA ILE A 18 25.93 25.79 51.11
C ILE A 18 26.81 24.81 51.89
N LEU A 19 27.82 25.29 52.61
CA LEU A 19 28.71 24.40 53.37
C LEU A 19 27.97 23.70 54.51
N SER A 20 26.97 24.37 55.09
CA SER A 20 26.14 23.88 56.20
C SER A 20 24.99 22.92 55.82
N ALA A 21 24.69 22.75 54.53
CA ALA A 21 23.60 21.86 54.11
C ALA A 21 23.96 20.37 54.28
N ASN A 22 22.95 19.55 54.61
CA ASN A 22 23.13 18.18 55.11
C ASN A 22 23.31 17.13 54.01
N SER A 23 22.98 17.45 52.74
CA SER A 23 23.15 16.54 51.60
C SER A 23 23.81 17.23 50.41
N VAL A 24 24.46 16.46 49.54
CA VAL A 24 25.12 16.99 48.34
C VAL A 24 24.10 17.58 47.37
N ASP A 25 22.91 16.99 47.28
CA ASP A 25 21.85 17.46 46.39
C ASP A 25 21.33 18.83 46.86
N ASP A 26 21.12 19.02 48.17
CA ASP A 26 20.72 20.32 48.74
C ASP A 26 21.78 21.41 48.50
N LYS A 27 23.07 21.03 48.54
CA LYS A 27 24.18 21.96 48.24
C LYS A 27 24.16 22.42 46.80
N VAL A 28 23.92 21.51 45.87
CA VAL A 28 23.85 21.81 44.43
C VAL A 28 22.62 22.66 44.13
N GLU A 29 21.49 22.37 44.76
CA GLU A 29 20.26 23.15 44.58
C GLU A 29 20.43 24.59 45.10
N LEU A 30 20.97 24.78 46.31
CA LEU A 30 21.24 26.12 46.86
C LEU A 30 22.27 26.89 46.03
N LEU A 31 23.33 26.20 45.55
CA LEU A 31 24.35 26.82 44.70
C LEU A 31 23.74 27.32 43.38
N ASN A 32 22.92 26.49 42.74
CA ASN A 32 22.28 26.86 41.48
C ASN A 32 21.29 28.00 41.68
N SER A 33 20.48 27.99 42.75
CA SER A 33 19.54 29.09 43.01
C SER A 33 20.23 30.42 43.27
N LEU A 34 21.34 30.42 44.02
CA LEU A 34 22.12 31.64 44.29
C LEU A 34 22.79 32.19 43.02
N LEU A 35 23.25 31.31 42.12
CA LEU A 35 23.83 31.71 40.84
C LEU A 35 22.77 32.20 39.86
N GLU A 36 21.61 31.54 39.77
CA GLU A 36 20.50 31.96 38.91
C GLU A 36 19.98 33.35 39.32
N ASP A 37 19.78 33.60 40.61
CA ASP A 37 19.38 34.92 41.11
C ASP A 37 20.41 36.02 40.83
N LEU A 38 21.71 35.68 40.83
CA LEU A 38 22.80 36.60 40.50
C LEU A 38 22.81 36.90 38.99
N TYR A 39 22.62 35.87 38.15
CA TYR A 39 22.59 36.01 36.69
C TYR A 39 21.34 36.74 36.21
N ASP A 40 20.17 36.50 36.79
CA ASP A 40 18.94 37.21 36.39
C ASP A 40 19.03 38.72 36.67
N ARG A 41 19.75 39.11 37.72
CA ARG A 41 19.96 40.52 38.09
C ARG A 41 20.93 41.25 37.13
N HIS A 42 21.97 40.57 36.67
CA HIS A 42 23.09 41.18 35.92
C HIS A 42 23.12 40.83 34.43
N ALA A 43 22.40 39.79 34.00
CA ALA A 43 22.30 39.30 32.63
C ALA A 43 20.84 38.93 32.24
N PRO A 44 19.87 39.86 32.37
CA PRO A 44 18.46 39.57 32.08
C PRO A 44 18.23 39.20 30.61
N VAL A 45 17.38 38.19 30.38
CA VAL A 45 17.01 37.73 29.04
C VAL A 45 16.35 38.88 28.26
N ARG A 46 16.95 39.26 27.12
CA ARG A 46 16.40 40.24 26.18
C ARG A 46 16.14 39.57 24.83
N ALA A 47 14.95 39.79 24.28
CA ALA A 47 14.62 39.34 22.92
C ALA A 47 15.37 40.18 21.88
N ILE A 48 16.33 39.58 21.17
CA ILE A 48 17.05 40.21 20.07
C ILE A 48 16.38 39.83 18.74
N LYS A 49 16.11 40.82 17.88
CA LYS A 49 15.70 40.59 16.49
C LYS A 49 16.90 40.09 15.69
N MET A 50 16.86 38.84 15.25
CA MET A 50 17.84 38.28 14.30
C MET A 50 17.89 39.14 13.03
N ARG A 51 19.07 39.68 12.67
CA ARG A 51 19.28 40.30 11.35
C ARG A 51 19.30 39.18 10.31
N HIS A 52 18.46 39.29 9.27
CA HIS A 52 18.41 38.30 8.20
C HIS A 52 19.80 38.14 7.55
N LEU A 53 20.26 36.89 7.46
CA LEU A 53 21.34 36.51 6.56
C LEU A 53 20.99 36.92 5.12
N PRO A 54 21.96 37.29 4.27
CA PRO A 54 21.68 37.59 2.86
C PRO A 54 21.06 36.36 2.20
N ALA A 55 20.01 36.59 1.40
CA ALA A 55 19.29 35.49 0.77
C ALA A 55 20.26 34.64 -0.07
N PRO A 56 20.32 33.31 0.13
CA PRO A 56 21.38 32.45 -0.43
C PRO A 56 21.41 32.41 -1.97
N TRP A 57 20.32 32.78 -2.65
CA TRP A 57 20.22 32.88 -4.11
C TRP A 57 20.72 34.21 -4.69
N LEU A 58 21.16 35.15 -3.85
CA LEU A 58 21.53 36.51 -4.24
C LEU A 58 22.99 36.58 -4.73
N THR A 59 23.20 36.38 -6.03
CA THR A 59 24.51 36.52 -6.69
C THR A 59 24.88 37.99 -6.92
N ASP A 60 26.18 38.27 -7.14
CA ASP A 60 26.66 39.63 -7.41
C ASP A 60 26.09 40.22 -8.72
N ASP A 61 25.79 39.38 -9.71
CA ASP A 61 25.07 39.79 -10.92
C ASP A 61 23.66 40.31 -10.61
N ILE A 62 22.95 39.64 -9.69
CA ILE A 62 21.61 40.07 -9.28
C ILE A 62 21.69 41.36 -8.48
N LYS A 63 22.71 41.51 -7.60
CA LYS A 63 22.97 42.78 -6.89
C LYS A 63 23.23 43.92 -7.88
N ALA A 64 24.04 43.69 -8.93
CA ALA A 64 24.28 44.67 -9.98
C ALA A 64 22.98 45.07 -10.71
N LEU A 65 22.09 44.12 -10.98
CA LEU A 65 20.75 44.40 -11.54
C LEU A 65 19.86 45.20 -10.57
N MET A 66 19.94 44.94 -9.25
CA MET A 66 19.23 45.72 -8.23
C MET A 66 19.74 47.16 -8.16
N HIS A 67 21.05 47.37 -8.23
CA HIS A 67 21.65 48.71 -8.31
C HIS A 67 21.21 49.44 -9.58
N ARG A 68 21.23 48.78 -10.75
CA ARG A 68 20.72 49.37 -12.01
C ARG A 68 19.25 49.76 -11.90
N LYS A 69 18.40 48.93 -11.29
CA LYS A 69 16.99 49.24 -11.01
C LYS A 69 16.85 50.49 -10.13
N ALA A 70 17.65 50.59 -9.06
CA ALA A 70 17.63 51.73 -8.15
C ALA A 70 18.09 53.02 -8.86
N SER A 71 19.18 52.97 -9.63
CA SER A 71 19.68 54.12 -10.41
C SER A 71 18.66 54.60 -11.43
N SER A 72 18.00 53.69 -12.17
CA SER A 72 16.93 54.08 -13.11
C SER A 72 15.70 54.64 -12.41
N LYS A 73 15.35 54.15 -11.21
CA LYS A 73 14.26 54.69 -10.39
C LYS A 73 14.57 56.10 -9.91
N CYS A 74 15.79 56.36 -9.45
CA CYS A 74 16.23 57.69 -9.04
C CYS A 74 16.19 58.66 -10.23
N ARG A 75 16.71 58.26 -11.40
CA ARG A 75 16.65 59.11 -12.61
C ARG A 75 15.22 59.44 -13.03
N PHE A 76 14.30 58.47 -12.99
CA PHE A 76 12.88 58.74 -13.28
C PHE A 76 12.25 59.68 -12.25
N LYS A 77 12.58 59.54 -10.96
CA LYS A 77 12.09 60.46 -9.92
C LYS A 77 12.64 61.88 -10.05
N CYS A 78 13.91 62.02 -10.43
CA CYS A 78 14.54 63.34 -10.63
C CYS A 78 14.14 63.98 -11.95
N ASN A 79 13.84 63.19 -12.99
CA ASN A 79 13.43 63.67 -14.31
C ASN A 79 12.36 62.75 -14.91
N PRO A 80 11.06 63.02 -14.64
CA PRO A 80 9.94 62.14 -14.97
C PRO A 80 9.50 62.25 -16.44
N THR A 81 10.36 61.84 -17.37
CA THR A 81 10.02 61.66 -18.79
C THR A 81 9.57 60.23 -19.09
N ASP A 82 8.80 60.05 -20.16
CA ASP A 82 8.38 58.71 -20.62
C ASP A 82 9.58 57.81 -20.94
N LEU A 83 10.65 58.37 -21.53
CA LEU A 83 11.88 57.62 -21.79
C LEU A 83 12.54 57.09 -20.49
N ASN A 84 12.56 57.89 -19.42
CA ASN A 84 13.12 57.46 -18.13
C ASN A 84 12.19 56.48 -17.40
N LYS A 85 10.88 56.64 -17.56
CA LYS A 85 9.86 55.69 -17.08
C LYS A 85 10.05 54.32 -17.73
N ASP A 86 10.23 54.26 -19.04
CA ASP A 86 10.44 53.02 -19.80
C ASP A 86 11.76 52.34 -19.43
N LYS A 87 12.84 53.11 -19.29
CA LYS A 87 14.13 52.59 -18.80
C LYS A 87 14.01 51.99 -17.40
N TYR A 88 13.25 52.62 -16.49
CA TYR A 88 12.96 52.06 -15.17
C TYR A 88 12.12 50.78 -15.25
N ILE A 89 11.06 50.76 -16.05
CA ILE A 89 10.19 49.58 -16.24
C ILE A 89 11.00 48.40 -16.76
N LEU A 90 11.86 48.61 -17.76
CA LEU A 90 12.71 47.56 -18.33
C LEU A 90 13.71 47.01 -17.29
N ALA A 91 14.39 47.90 -16.55
CA ALA A 91 15.32 47.50 -15.50
C ALA A 91 14.60 46.77 -14.35
N ARG A 92 13.40 47.22 -13.95
CA ARG A 92 12.55 46.57 -12.95
C ARG A 92 12.13 45.17 -13.40
N ASN A 93 11.66 45.02 -14.64
CA ASN A 93 11.18 43.75 -15.17
C ASN A 93 12.32 42.73 -15.29
N ARG A 94 13.50 43.15 -15.78
CA ARG A 94 14.71 42.29 -15.83
C ARG A 94 15.17 41.86 -14.44
N CYS A 95 15.30 42.80 -13.49
CA CYS A 95 15.70 42.50 -12.11
C CYS A 95 14.69 41.57 -11.43
N ASN A 96 13.39 41.85 -11.52
CA ASN A 96 12.34 41.01 -10.94
C ASN A 96 12.26 39.62 -11.58
N LYS A 97 12.55 39.50 -12.89
CA LYS A 97 12.64 38.20 -13.56
C LYS A 97 13.85 37.41 -13.06
N ALA A 98 15.04 38.02 -13.05
CA ALA A 98 16.26 37.38 -12.56
C ALA A 98 16.15 36.92 -11.09
N CYS A 99 15.54 37.74 -10.21
CA CYS A 99 15.30 37.35 -8.82
C CYS A 99 14.34 36.16 -8.71
N ARG A 100 13.24 36.17 -9.47
CA ARG A 100 12.27 35.04 -9.49
C ARG A 100 12.90 33.76 -10.02
N ASP A 101 13.70 33.87 -11.09
CA ASP A 101 14.37 32.71 -11.68
C ASP A 101 15.46 32.15 -10.75
N ALA A 102 16.18 33.01 -10.03
CA ALA A 102 17.16 32.59 -9.02
C ALA A 102 16.51 31.96 -7.79
N GLN A 103 15.43 32.54 -7.26
CA GLN A 103 14.63 31.95 -6.18
C GLN A 103 14.07 30.59 -6.58
N ARG A 104 13.51 30.48 -7.80
CA ARG A 104 12.98 29.22 -8.34
C ARG A 104 14.08 28.17 -8.44
N ARG A 105 15.25 28.52 -8.98
CA ARG A 105 16.40 27.62 -9.06
C ARG A 105 16.87 27.17 -7.67
N HIS A 106 17.02 28.08 -6.72
CA HIS A 106 17.45 27.73 -5.36
C HIS A 106 16.46 26.80 -4.65
N ILE A 107 15.15 27.03 -4.77
CA ILE A 107 14.14 26.12 -4.23
C ILE A 107 14.23 24.76 -4.93
N HIS A 108 14.38 24.75 -6.26
CA HIS A 108 14.52 23.54 -7.05
C HIS A 108 15.80 22.75 -6.69
N GLU A 109 16.92 23.42 -6.52
CA GLU A 109 18.21 22.85 -6.10
C GLU A 109 18.14 22.33 -4.66
N SER A 110 17.45 23.05 -3.75
CA SER A 110 17.25 22.59 -2.37
C SER A 110 16.34 21.35 -2.29
N VAL A 111 15.39 21.21 -3.23
CA VAL A 111 14.62 19.97 -3.44
C VAL A 111 15.50 18.87 -4.08
N GLN A 112 16.53 19.24 -4.84
CA GLN A 112 17.46 18.34 -5.54
C GLN A 112 18.62 17.84 -4.69
N ASN A 113 18.87 18.38 -3.49
CA ASN A 113 19.95 17.94 -2.58
C ASN A 113 19.71 16.55 -1.94
N GLY A 114 18.92 15.70 -2.59
CA GLY A 114 18.73 14.29 -2.28
C GLY A 114 18.30 13.53 -3.54
N ASP A 115 18.14 12.21 -3.43
CA ASP A 115 17.62 11.35 -4.50
C ASP A 115 16.09 11.06 -4.40
N PRO A 116 15.17 11.99 -4.02
CA PRO A 116 13.75 11.72 -4.16
C PRO A 116 13.37 11.82 -5.63
N SER A 117 12.89 10.73 -6.22
CA SER A 117 12.36 10.63 -7.58
C SER A 117 10.84 10.72 -7.66
N GLY A 118 10.14 10.64 -6.53
CA GLY A 118 8.68 10.75 -6.49
C GLY A 118 8.19 12.15 -6.88
N PHE A 119 7.10 12.22 -7.65
CA PHE A 119 6.39 13.46 -8.01
C PHE A 119 7.24 14.53 -8.71
N ARG A 120 8.31 14.15 -9.40
CA ARG A 120 9.20 15.06 -10.13
C ARG A 120 9.10 14.89 -11.64
N SER A 121 9.17 16.01 -12.36
CA SER A 121 9.26 16.02 -13.82
C SER A 121 10.51 15.27 -14.28
N GLY A 122 10.38 14.40 -15.28
CA GLY A 122 11.49 13.59 -15.81
C GLY A 122 11.88 12.36 -14.98
N HIS A 123 11.32 12.20 -13.77
CA HIS A 123 11.50 11.01 -12.95
C HIS A 123 10.29 10.08 -13.06
N SER A 124 10.52 8.77 -13.00
CA SER A 124 9.49 7.73 -13.01
C SER A 124 9.88 6.56 -12.10
N THR A 125 8.95 5.64 -11.85
CA THR A 125 9.28 4.38 -11.18
C THR A 125 10.35 3.60 -11.94
N VAL A 126 10.34 3.67 -13.28
CA VAL A 126 11.32 2.99 -14.14
C VAL A 126 12.71 3.59 -13.98
N THR A 127 12.85 4.92 -13.94
CA THR A 127 14.16 5.57 -13.75
C THR A 127 14.75 5.28 -12.37
N ALA A 128 13.90 5.17 -11.35
CA ALA A 128 14.27 4.77 -10.00
C ALA A 128 14.77 3.32 -9.96
N LEU A 129 14.01 2.40 -10.56
CA LEU A 129 14.34 0.98 -10.61
C LEU A 129 15.64 0.72 -11.39
N ILE A 130 15.85 1.39 -12.53
CA ILE A 130 17.07 1.24 -13.33
C ILE A 130 18.31 1.55 -12.52
N LYS A 131 18.31 2.64 -11.74
CA LYS A 131 19.44 3.03 -10.88
C LYS A 131 19.84 1.87 -9.98
N ILE A 132 18.88 1.33 -9.23
CA ILE A 132 19.11 0.25 -8.27
C ILE A 132 19.49 -1.05 -8.95
N THR A 133 18.80 -1.44 -10.03
CA THR A 133 19.12 -2.70 -10.71
C THR A 133 20.49 -2.67 -11.36
N ASP A 134 20.90 -1.54 -11.93
CA ASP A 134 22.24 -1.41 -12.51
C ASP A 134 23.33 -1.28 -11.43
N ASP A 135 23.05 -0.65 -10.28
CA ASP A 135 23.95 -0.68 -9.13
C ASP A 135 24.15 -2.11 -8.62
N ILE A 136 23.08 -2.88 -8.43
CA ILE A 136 23.15 -4.30 -8.03
C ILE A 136 24.03 -5.08 -9.01
N ARG A 137 23.81 -4.92 -10.32
CA ARG A 137 24.62 -5.58 -11.35
C ARG A 137 26.08 -5.17 -11.29
N TRP A 138 26.35 -3.89 -11.04
CA TRP A 138 27.70 -3.37 -10.88
C TRP A 138 28.41 -3.92 -9.64
N GLY A 139 27.70 -4.07 -8.52
CA GLY A 139 28.24 -4.76 -7.34
C GLY A 139 28.59 -6.21 -7.64
N MET A 140 27.72 -6.91 -8.37
CA MET A 140 28.00 -8.29 -8.79
C MET A 140 29.20 -8.42 -9.75
N GLU A 141 29.40 -7.45 -10.65
CA GLU A 141 30.62 -7.37 -11.49
C GLU A 141 31.88 -7.28 -10.64
N LYS A 142 31.83 -6.58 -9.50
CA LYS A 142 32.92 -6.46 -8.54
C LYS A 142 33.07 -7.67 -7.59
N GLY A 143 32.21 -8.68 -7.72
CA GLY A 143 32.21 -9.83 -6.80
C GLY A 143 31.56 -9.54 -5.44
N GLU A 144 30.75 -8.48 -5.34
CA GLU A 144 30.06 -8.06 -4.12
C GLU A 144 28.62 -8.59 -4.06
N LEU A 145 28.08 -8.66 -2.84
CA LEU A 145 26.68 -8.91 -2.54
C LEU A 145 25.98 -7.59 -2.22
N THR A 146 24.71 -7.47 -2.58
CA THR A 146 23.90 -6.29 -2.25
C THR A 146 22.82 -6.64 -1.22
N VAL A 147 22.82 -5.98 -0.07
CA VAL A 147 21.71 -6.03 0.88
C VAL A 147 20.74 -4.92 0.48
N LEU A 148 19.53 -5.27 0.05
CA LEU A 148 18.48 -4.32 -0.33
C LEU A 148 17.33 -4.39 0.68
N THR A 149 17.03 -3.26 1.30
CA THR A 149 15.96 -3.07 2.28
C THR A 149 14.91 -2.10 1.73
N LEU A 150 13.66 -2.53 1.70
CA LEU A 150 12.51 -1.74 1.25
C LEU A 150 11.65 -1.40 2.46
N LEU A 151 11.51 -0.11 2.76
CA LEU A 151 10.77 0.40 3.91
C LEU A 151 9.39 0.92 3.45
N ASP A 152 8.39 0.77 4.32
CA ASP A 152 7.01 1.27 4.12
C ASP A 152 6.64 2.19 5.28
N PHE A 153 6.10 3.36 4.97
CA PHE A 153 5.51 4.27 5.96
C PHE A 153 4.00 4.04 6.07
N SER A 154 3.51 3.98 7.30
CA SER A 154 2.08 3.89 7.58
C SER A 154 1.41 5.24 7.38
N ASN A 155 0.58 5.35 6.35
CA ASN A 155 -0.31 6.50 6.14
C ASN A 155 0.42 7.86 5.99
N ALA A 156 1.59 7.85 5.34
CA ALA A 156 2.57 8.95 5.35
C ALA A 156 2.00 10.34 5.02
N PHE A 157 1.14 10.44 3.99
CA PHE A 157 0.53 11.71 3.58
C PHE A 157 -0.35 12.33 4.68
N ASN A 158 -1.03 11.50 5.47
CA ASN A 158 -1.99 11.94 6.48
C ASN A 158 -1.34 12.18 7.85
N THR A 159 -0.06 11.82 8.01
CA THR A 159 0.69 11.96 9.27
C THR A 159 1.66 13.14 9.27
N VAL A 160 1.79 13.86 8.15
CA VAL A 160 2.68 15.04 8.04
C VAL A 160 2.31 16.09 9.08
N ASP A 161 3.23 16.40 9.99
CA ASP A 161 3.03 17.47 10.96
C ASP A 161 3.08 18.86 10.31
N PHE A 162 2.11 19.72 10.65
CA PHE A 162 1.99 21.04 10.05
C PHE A 162 3.12 21.98 10.45
N ASP A 163 3.53 21.96 11.71
CA ASP A 163 4.49 22.91 12.25
C ASP A 163 5.90 22.55 11.79
N ILE A 164 6.22 21.26 11.71
CA ILE A 164 7.45 20.77 11.10
C ILE A 164 7.49 21.15 9.61
N LEU A 165 6.42 20.90 8.86
CA LEU A 165 6.34 21.28 7.44
C LEU A 165 6.53 22.79 7.24
N LEU A 166 5.88 23.63 8.04
CA LEU A 166 6.04 25.09 7.98
C LEU A 166 7.45 25.52 8.38
N GLY A 167 8.08 24.84 9.34
CA GLY A 167 9.48 25.02 9.71
C GLY A 167 10.43 24.71 8.54
N ILE A 168 10.21 23.61 7.82
CA ILE A 168 10.95 23.25 6.60
C ILE A 168 10.75 24.33 5.52
N LEU A 169 9.52 24.81 5.31
CA LEU A 169 9.28 25.90 4.36
C LEU A 169 9.99 27.20 4.76
N SER A 170 10.10 27.47 6.06
CA SER A 170 10.85 28.62 6.59
C SER A 170 12.36 28.47 6.38
N SER A 171 12.93 27.27 6.54
CA SER A 171 14.36 27.03 6.31
C SER A 171 14.75 27.18 4.84
N LEU A 172 13.80 26.96 3.91
CA LEU A 172 13.94 27.20 2.48
C LEU A 172 13.84 28.70 2.08
N ASN A 173 13.83 29.63 3.05
CA ASN A 173 13.73 31.08 2.82
C ASN A 173 12.48 31.51 2.02
N ILE A 174 11.37 30.78 2.17
CA ILE A 174 10.08 31.16 1.59
C ILE A 174 9.55 32.40 2.31
N SER A 175 8.94 33.33 1.57
CA SER A 175 8.46 34.59 2.16
C SER A 175 7.45 34.35 3.30
N PRO A 176 7.49 35.14 4.39
CA PRO A 176 6.55 34.99 5.51
C PRO A 176 5.07 35.06 5.09
N GLY A 177 4.73 35.86 4.08
CA GLY A 177 3.37 35.92 3.54
C GLY A 177 2.92 34.60 2.90
N ALA A 178 3.81 33.94 2.15
CA ALA A 178 3.52 32.62 1.59
C ALA A 178 3.45 31.53 2.67
N ILE A 179 4.29 31.60 3.71
CA ILE A 179 4.22 30.71 4.87
C ILE A 179 2.87 30.90 5.59
N GLY A 180 2.44 32.15 5.79
CA GLY A 180 1.11 32.46 6.34
C GLY A 180 -0.04 31.89 5.50
N TRP A 181 0.09 31.93 4.18
CA TRP A 181 -0.85 31.27 3.28
C TRP A 181 -0.86 29.75 3.44
N PHE A 182 0.32 29.10 3.52
CA PHE A 182 0.41 27.65 3.77
C PHE A 182 -0.14 27.26 5.13
N HIS A 183 0.11 28.05 6.17
CA HIS A 183 -0.47 27.87 7.50
C HIS A 183 -2.01 27.88 7.43
N SER A 184 -2.59 28.86 6.72
CA SER A 184 -4.04 28.91 6.48
C SER A 184 -4.55 27.79 5.57
N TYR A 185 -3.75 27.32 4.61
CA TYR A 185 -4.11 26.25 3.68
C TYR A 185 -4.22 24.88 4.37
N LEU A 186 -3.36 24.63 5.35
CA LEU A 186 -3.25 23.38 6.09
C LEU A 186 -4.21 23.32 7.30
N ARG A 187 -4.28 24.39 8.09
CA ARG A 187 -5.06 24.42 9.35
C ARG A 187 -6.55 24.73 9.13
N GLY A 188 -7.38 24.41 10.13
CA GLY A 188 -8.82 24.70 10.12
C GLY A 188 -9.65 23.80 9.19
N ARG A 189 -9.01 22.81 8.57
CA ARG A 189 -9.66 21.85 7.68
C ARG A 189 -10.46 20.83 8.48
N ARG A 190 -11.60 20.45 7.91
CA ARG A 190 -12.50 19.42 8.44
C ARG A 190 -12.81 18.42 7.35
N GLN A 191 -12.88 17.15 7.69
CA GLN A 191 -13.22 16.06 6.80
C GLN A 191 -14.45 15.32 7.29
N ARG A 192 -15.19 14.72 6.37
CA ARG A 192 -16.31 13.81 6.65
C ARG A 192 -16.42 12.80 5.52
N ILE A 193 -16.97 11.63 5.80
CA ILE A 193 -17.17 10.57 4.82
C ILE A 193 -18.61 10.68 4.30
N ARG A 194 -18.78 10.69 2.98
CA ARG A 194 -20.09 10.57 2.32
C ARG A 194 -20.28 9.13 1.84
N ILE A 195 -21.34 8.47 2.32
CA ILE A 195 -21.77 7.16 1.83
C ILE A 195 -23.18 7.36 1.27
N GLU A 196 -23.33 7.25 -0.06
CA GLU A 196 -24.56 7.62 -0.78
C GLU A 196 -24.98 9.06 -0.45
N ASP A 197 -26.11 9.26 0.25
CA ASP A 197 -26.62 10.58 0.66
C ASP A 197 -26.41 10.87 2.15
N SER A 198 -25.77 9.95 2.88
CA SER A 198 -25.46 10.11 4.30
C SER A 198 -24.05 10.66 4.48
N PHE A 199 -23.90 11.59 5.42
CA PHE A 199 -22.62 12.17 5.80
C PHE A 199 -22.27 11.75 7.23
N SER A 200 -21.01 11.40 7.48
CA SER A 200 -20.50 11.30 8.85
C SER A 200 -20.48 12.68 9.52
N ALA A 201 -20.32 12.69 10.83
CA ALA A 201 -19.94 13.90 11.55
C ALA A 201 -18.64 14.49 10.96
N TRP A 202 -18.50 15.81 11.09
CA TRP A 202 -17.26 16.50 10.76
C TRP A 202 -16.16 16.10 11.75
N CYS A 203 -14.98 15.81 11.23
CA CYS A 203 -13.78 15.52 12.00
C CYS A 203 -12.68 16.52 11.60
N SER A 204 -11.99 17.09 12.59
CA SER A 204 -10.88 18.01 12.37
C SER A 204 -9.66 17.27 11.83
N THR A 205 -8.96 17.85 10.84
CA THR A 205 -7.65 17.33 10.40
C THR A 205 -6.54 18.14 11.03
N ASN A 206 -5.83 17.52 11.97
CA ASN A 206 -4.77 18.16 12.74
C ASN A 206 -3.36 17.84 12.21
N ALA A 207 -3.26 16.94 11.23
CA ALA A 207 -2.04 16.57 10.54
C ALA A 207 -2.39 16.11 9.11
N GLY A 208 -1.39 16.09 8.25
CA GLY A 208 -1.46 15.54 6.91
C GLY A 208 -1.68 16.56 5.80
N VAL A 209 -0.99 16.37 4.67
CA VAL A 209 -1.22 17.17 3.46
C VAL A 209 -2.49 16.67 2.73
N PRO A 210 -3.33 17.56 2.17
CA PRO A 210 -4.62 17.15 1.60
C PRO A 210 -4.44 16.19 0.40
N GLN A 211 -4.93 14.95 0.50
CA GLN A 211 -4.90 14.02 -0.63
C GLN A 211 -5.75 14.57 -1.80
N GLY A 212 -5.16 14.62 -3.00
CA GLY A 212 -5.76 15.23 -4.19
C GLY A 212 -5.54 16.74 -4.33
N GLY A 213 -4.86 17.39 -3.37
CA GLY A 213 -4.39 18.76 -3.52
C GLY A 213 -3.21 18.84 -4.49
N VAL A 214 -3.23 19.83 -5.39
CA VAL A 214 -2.17 20.02 -6.41
C VAL A 214 -0.78 20.22 -5.79
N LEU A 215 -0.72 20.90 -4.64
CA LEU A 215 0.55 21.19 -3.93
C LEU A 215 0.96 20.09 -2.96
N SER A 216 0.05 19.18 -2.59
CA SER A 216 0.31 18.17 -1.56
C SER A 216 1.46 17.22 -1.88
N PRO A 217 1.63 16.73 -3.13
CA PRO A 217 2.79 15.90 -3.48
C PRO A 217 4.12 16.64 -3.33
N LEU A 218 4.17 17.93 -3.67
CA LEU A 218 5.38 18.75 -3.52
C LEU A 218 5.70 18.99 -2.03
N LEU A 219 4.68 19.34 -1.23
CA LEU A 219 4.84 19.53 0.21
C LEU A 219 5.31 18.25 0.90
N PHE A 220 4.76 17.10 0.50
CA PHE A 220 5.21 15.80 1.01
C PHE A 220 6.65 15.51 0.57
N ALA A 221 7.01 15.73 -0.70
CA ALA A 221 8.37 15.53 -1.20
C ALA A 221 9.40 16.38 -0.42
N LEU A 222 9.07 17.65 -0.15
CA LEU A 222 9.90 18.54 0.67
C LEU A 222 10.05 18.04 2.11
N PHE A 223 8.95 17.55 2.69
CA PHE A 223 8.91 17.03 4.04
C PHE A 223 9.78 15.78 4.21
N ILE A 224 9.59 14.79 3.35
CA ILE A 224 10.28 13.50 3.45
C ILE A 224 11.76 13.60 3.06
N ASN A 225 12.16 14.59 2.24
CA ASN A 225 13.55 14.72 1.79
C ASN A 225 14.56 14.85 2.93
N GLY A 226 14.14 15.34 4.10
CA GLY A 226 14.99 15.42 5.30
C GLY A 226 15.51 14.05 5.78
N ILE A 227 14.85 12.94 5.42
CA ILE A 227 15.27 11.59 5.83
C ILE A 227 16.64 11.22 5.28
N SER A 228 17.03 11.80 4.13
CA SER A 228 18.32 11.54 3.48
C SER A 228 19.52 11.79 4.39
N GLN A 229 19.41 12.73 5.32
CA GLN A 229 20.45 13.08 6.29
C GLN A 229 20.67 11.98 7.34
N SER A 230 19.71 11.06 7.47
CA SER A 230 19.72 9.96 8.45
C SER A 230 20.23 8.64 7.85
N ILE A 231 20.63 8.64 6.57
CA ILE A 231 20.99 7.43 5.83
C ILE A 231 22.46 7.53 5.39
N SER A 232 23.26 6.54 5.77
CA SER A 232 24.66 6.42 5.36
C SER A 232 24.86 5.54 4.13
N CYS A 233 24.02 4.52 3.95
CA CYS A 233 24.03 3.65 2.78
C CYS A 233 23.48 4.36 1.54
N SER A 234 23.69 3.75 0.38
CA SER A 234 23.03 4.20 -0.85
C SER A 234 21.52 4.04 -0.69
N TYR A 235 20.75 5.00 -1.18
CA TYR A 235 19.30 4.96 -1.07
C TYR A 235 18.62 5.48 -2.34
N HIS A 236 17.33 5.22 -2.42
CA HIS A 236 16.45 5.83 -3.39
C HIS A 236 15.09 6.05 -2.75
N LEU A 237 14.51 7.23 -2.97
CA LEU A 237 13.24 7.59 -2.40
C LEU A 237 12.25 7.87 -3.53
N TYR A 238 11.12 7.16 -3.56
CA TYR A 238 10.06 7.43 -4.53
C TYR A 238 8.74 7.64 -3.79
N ALA A 239 8.35 8.90 -3.62
CA ALA A 239 7.24 9.27 -2.76
C ALA A 239 7.51 8.79 -1.31
N ASP A 240 6.68 7.91 -0.77
CA ASP A 240 6.85 7.25 0.52
C ASP A 240 7.64 5.93 0.43
N ASP A 241 7.88 5.38 -0.77
CA ASP A 241 8.68 4.17 -0.92
C ASP A 241 10.18 4.49 -0.75
N LEU A 242 10.74 4.16 0.41
CA LEU A 242 12.17 4.30 0.72
C LEU A 242 12.90 2.97 0.52
N GLN A 243 14.00 3.02 -0.23
CA GLN A 243 14.80 1.87 -0.61
C GLN A 243 16.24 2.14 -0.23
N ILE A 244 16.84 1.25 0.55
CA ILE A 244 18.20 1.41 1.06
C ILE A 244 18.98 0.19 0.68
N TYR A 245 20.19 0.38 0.17
CA TYR A 245 21.04 -0.72 -0.22
C TYR A 245 22.50 -0.43 0.06
N CYS A 246 23.22 -1.47 0.44
CA CYS A 246 24.67 -1.44 0.60
C CYS A 246 25.29 -2.66 -0.09
N GLN A 247 26.50 -2.46 -0.58
CA GLN A 247 27.26 -3.47 -1.30
C GLN A 247 28.51 -3.80 -0.50
N SER A 248 28.86 -5.08 -0.48
CA SER A 248 30.08 -5.55 0.17
C SER A 248 30.52 -6.91 -0.37
N PRO A 249 31.82 -7.20 -0.35
CA PRO A 249 32.31 -8.56 -0.51
C PRO A 249 31.69 -9.51 0.52
N PRO A 250 31.60 -10.83 0.25
CA PRO A 250 31.06 -11.81 1.18
C PRO A 250 31.72 -11.79 2.58
N GLN A 251 33.03 -11.50 2.64
CA GLN A 251 33.81 -11.46 3.88
C GLN A 251 33.44 -10.28 4.78
N GLU A 252 32.96 -9.18 4.21
CA GLU A 252 32.62 -7.95 4.94
C GLU A 252 31.12 -7.75 5.12
N LEU A 253 30.31 -8.76 4.78
CA LEU A 253 28.86 -8.67 4.81
C LEU A 253 28.32 -8.33 6.21
N HIS A 254 28.99 -8.79 7.27
CA HIS A 254 28.67 -8.42 8.66
C HIS A 254 28.69 -6.89 8.86
N ASN A 255 29.69 -6.18 8.32
CA ASN A 255 29.83 -4.74 8.44
C ASN A 255 28.77 -4.00 7.62
N ALA A 256 28.42 -4.53 6.45
CA ALA A 256 27.33 -3.98 5.63
C ALA A 256 25.97 -4.08 6.32
N ILE A 257 25.67 -5.22 6.95
CA ILE A 257 24.44 -5.40 7.73
C ILE A 257 24.43 -4.52 8.98
N SER A 258 25.58 -4.37 9.65
CA SER A 258 25.70 -3.47 10.81
C SER A 258 25.43 -2.00 10.43
N ARG A 259 25.94 -1.54 9.29
CA ARG A 259 25.61 -0.22 8.72
C ARG A 259 24.13 -0.09 8.40
N MET A 260 23.53 -1.11 7.77
CA MET A 260 22.10 -1.15 7.48
C MET A 260 21.25 -1.03 8.75
N ASN A 261 21.58 -1.76 9.82
CA ASN A 261 20.89 -1.66 11.11
C ASN A 261 21.04 -0.27 11.75
N CYS A 262 22.22 0.36 11.62
CA CYS A 262 22.43 1.73 12.07
C CYS A 262 21.50 2.71 11.33
N ASP A 263 21.43 2.62 9.99
CA ASP A 263 20.53 3.43 9.19
C ASP A 263 19.05 3.19 9.55
N LEU A 264 18.64 1.94 9.77
CA LEU A 264 17.27 1.61 10.19
C LEU A 264 16.91 2.24 11.54
N ASN A 265 17.84 2.25 12.50
CA ASN A 265 17.63 2.93 13.79
C ASN A 265 17.53 4.44 13.61
N ASN A 266 18.46 5.05 12.86
CA ASN A 266 18.43 6.50 12.58
C ASN A 266 17.14 6.92 11.88
N ILE A 267 16.64 6.10 10.94
CA ILE A 267 15.36 6.34 10.25
C ILE A 267 14.20 6.23 11.22
N SER A 268 14.19 5.25 12.12
CA SER A 268 13.14 5.13 13.13
C SER A 268 13.09 6.39 14.01
N ASP A 269 14.25 6.84 14.50
CA ASP A 269 14.34 8.02 15.35
C ASP A 269 13.95 9.29 14.60
N TRP A 270 14.44 9.47 13.37
CA TRP A 270 14.03 10.57 12.49
C TRP A 270 12.53 10.56 12.24
N SER A 271 11.94 9.39 11.97
CA SER A 271 10.50 9.25 11.71
C SER A 271 9.67 9.63 12.92
N LYS A 272 10.06 9.18 14.13
CA LYS A 272 9.41 9.55 15.39
C LYS A 272 9.44 11.06 15.62
N CYS A 273 10.59 11.70 15.39
CA CYS A 273 10.76 13.16 15.51
C CYS A 273 9.90 13.93 14.50
N HIS A 274 9.66 13.37 13.32
CA HIS A 274 8.87 14.00 12.25
C HIS A 274 7.41 13.55 12.24
N GLY A 275 6.94 12.81 13.25
CA GLY A 275 5.54 12.35 13.32
C GLY A 275 5.16 11.31 12.26
N LEU A 276 6.14 10.69 11.58
CA LEU A 276 5.91 9.60 10.65
C LEU A 276 5.99 8.26 11.36
N LYS A 277 5.11 7.34 10.95
CA LYS A 277 5.07 5.98 11.50
C LYS A 277 5.63 4.99 10.50
N VAL A 278 6.78 4.40 10.79
CA VAL A 278 7.35 3.30 9.99
C VAL A 278 6.54 2.02 10.18
N ASN A 279 6.60 1.11 9.19
CA ASN A 279 5.93 -0.18 9.24
C ASN A 279 6.93 -1.34 9.14
N PRO A 280 7.47 -1.82 10.28
CA PRO A 280 8.43 -2.93 10.27
C PRO A 280 7.85 -4.20 9.67
N THR A 281 6.56 -4.49 9.86
CA THR A 281 5.92 -5.72 9.36
C THR A 281 5.79 -5.76 7.84
N LYS A 282 5.77 -4.61 7.18
CA LYS A 282 5.77 -4.51 5.71
C LYS A 282 7.16 -4.28 5.13
N THR A 283 8.14 -3.95 5.98
CA THR A 283 9.53 -3.76 5.55
C THR A 283 10.08 -5.11 5.08
N GLN A 284 10.80 -5.11 3.96
CA GLN A 284 11.33 -6.34 3.36
C GLN A 284 12.82 -6.18 3.11
N VAL A 285 13.59 -7.25 3.37
CA VAL A 285 15.02 -7.29 3.05
C VAL A 285 15.30 -8.45 2.10
N VAL A 286 16.13 -8.24 1.09
CA VAL A 286 16.66 -9.29 0.22
C VAL A 286 18.18 -9.16 0.10
N LEU A 287 18.87 -10.29 0.15
CA LEU A 287 20.29 -10.38 -0.18
C LEU A 287 20.45 -10.78 -1.65
N VAL A 288 20.85 -9.83 -2.49
CA VAL A 288 21.00 -10.02 -3.93
C VAL A 288 22.44 -10.37 -4.27
N GLY A 289 22.63 -11.43 -5.06
CA GLY A 289 23.96 -11.85 -5.52
C GLY A 289 23.95 -13.21 -6.20
N SER A 290 25.06 -13.56 -6.85
CA SER A 290 25.19 -14.85 -7.53
C SER A 290 25.24 -16.01 -6.52
N SER A 291 24.73 -17.19 -6.89
CA SER A 291 24.79 -18.38 -6.02
C SER A 291 26.22 -18.72 -5.59
N ARG A 292 27.22 -18.45 -6.43
CA ARG A 292 28.64 -18.67 -6.15
C ARG A 292 29.20 -17.73 -5.07
N LEU A 293 28.69 -16.50 -4.98
CA LEU A 293 29.08 -15.57 -3.92
C LEU A 293 28.34 -15.90 -2.63
N LYS A 294 27.06 -16.26 -2.72
CA LYS A 294 26.25 -16.65 -1.57
C LYS A 294 26.71 -17.92 -0.88
N SER A 295 27.30 -18.86 -1.62
CA SER A 295 27.86 -20.09 -1.04
C SER A 295 29.09 -19.83 -0.17
N LYS A 296 29.71 -18.64 -0.24
CA LYS A 296 30.86 -18.24 0.58
C LYS A 296 30.45 -17.59 1.91
N ILE A 297 29.15 -17.47 2.17
CA ILE A 297 28.62 -16.81 3.36
C ILE A 297 28.47 -17.82 4.49
N ASP A 298 28.97 -17.48 5.66
CA ASP A 298 28.60 -18.15 6.91
C ASP A 298 27.33 -17.49 7.48
N TRP A 299 26.19 -18.13 7.26
CA TRP A 299 24.89 -17.62 7.70
C TRP A 299 24.71 -17.59 9.22
N LEU A 300 25.48 -18.40 9.96
CA LEU A 300 25.38 -18.49 11.42
C LEU A 300 26.02 -17.28 12.12
N GLN A 301 26.99 -16.62 11.46
CA GLN A 301 27.70 -15.46 12.00
C GLN A 301 27.13 -14.11 11.53
N LEU A 302 26.08 -14.11 10.70
CA LEU A 302 25.49 -12.87 10.22
C LEU A 302 24.62 -12.21 11.31
N PRO A 303 24.76 -10.88 11.51
CA PRO A 303 23.91 -10.17 12.44
C PRO A 303 22.48 -10.10 11.89
N LEU A 304 21.51 -10.17 12.80
CA LEU A 304 20.10 -10.06 12.43
C LEU A 304 19.77 -8.63 12.03
N ILE A 305 18.96 -8.46 10.98
CA ILE A 305 18.42 -7.15 10.63
C ILE A 305 17.21 -6.88 11.51
N ALA A 306 17.24 -5.78 12.26
CA ALA A 306 16.17 -5.40 13.17
C ALA A 306 15.71 -3.97 12.88
N PHE A 307 14.39 -3.76 12.90
CA PHE A 307 13.78 -2.45 12.71
C PHE A 307 12.66 -2.26 13.73
N ASP A 308 12.78 -1.25 14.59
CA ASP A 308 11.83 -0.98 15.68
C ASP A 308 11.55 -2.21 16.58
N GLY A 309 12.61 -2.96 16.91
CA GLY A 309 12.53 -4.16 17.75
C GLY A 309 11.94 -5.40 17.04
N VAL A 310 11.63 -5.30 15.75
CA VAL A 310 11.17 -6.43 14.93
C VAL A 310 12.33 -6.93 14.08
N THR A 311 12.66 -8.22 14.20
CA THR A 311 13.63 -8.87 13.32
C THR A 311 13.04 -9.12 11.94
N ILE A 312 13.74 -8.67 10.90
CA ILE A 312 13.31 -8.82 9.50
C ILE A 312 14.16 -9.91 8.84
N PRO A 313 13.56 -11.05 8.44
CA PRO A 313 14.30 -12.10 7.76
C PRO A 313 14.61 -11.72 6.31
N PHE A 314 15.70 -12.28 5.78
CA PHE A 314 15.99 -12.21 4.34
C PHE A 314 14.93 -12.96 3.56
N ALA A 315 14.27 -12.27 2.63
CA ALA A 315 13.32 -12.85 1.70
C ALA A 315 14.02 -13.31 0.41
N ASP A 316 13.53 -14.39 -0.19
CA ASP A 316 14.02 -14.86 -1.51
C ASP A 316 13.66 -13.90 -2.65
N LYS A 317 12.60 -13.13 -2.46
CA LYS A 317 12.13 -12.13 -3.42
C LYS A 317 11.36 -11.02 -2.72
N VAL A 318 11.46 -9.83 -3.28
CA VAL A 318 10.77 -8.61 -2.80
C VAL A 318 10.07 -7.93 -3.96
N LYS A 319 9.04 -7.14 -3.65
CA LYS A 319 8.34 -6.34 -4.66
C LYS A 319 8.74 -4.88 -4.52
N ASN A 320 9.45 -4.37 -5.51
CA ASN A 320 9.96 -3.00 -5.55
C ASN A 320 9.29 -2.21 -6.69
N LEU A 321 8.63 -1.08 -6.37
CA LEU A 321 7.95 -0.18 -7.32
C LEU A 321 7.14 -0.92 -8.42
N GLY A 322 6.48 -2.01 -8.04
CA GLY A 322 5.61 -2.78 -8.92
C GLY A 322 6.23 -3.99 -9.62
N ILE A 323 7.55 -4.19 -9.56
CA ILE A 323 8.26 -5.37 -10.10
C ILE A 323 8.80 -6.28 -8.99
N PHE A 324 8.97 -7.57 -9.30
CA PHE A 324 9.61 -8.52 -8.38
C PHE A 324 11.12 -8.61 -8.63
N ILE A 325 11.91 -8.43 -7.58
CA ILE A 325 13.36 -8.66 -7.56
C ILE A 325 13.60 -9.90 -6.69
N ASP A 326 14.16 -10.95 -7.29
CA ASP A 326 14.59 -12.14 -6.56
C ASP A 326 16.06 -12.04 -6.18
N SER A 327 16.44 -12.84 -5.19
CA SER A 327 17.77 -12.83 -4.60
C SER A 327 18.89 -13.13 -5.61
N ASN A 328 18.58 -13.76 -6.74
CA ASN A 328 19.55 -14.07 -7.80
C ASN A 328 19.38 -13.18 -9.05
N LEU A 329 18.47 -12.20 -9.01
CA LEU A 329 18.12 -11.32 -10.13
C LEU A 329 17.75 -12.09 -11.41
N THR A 330 17.09 -13.26 -11.28
CA THR A 330 16.69 -14.09 -12.42
C THR A 330 15.46 -13.56 -13.13
N TRP A 331 14.67 -12.71 -12.49
CA TRP A 331 13.39 -12.17 -12.99
C TRP A 331 12.28 -13.20 -13.25
N ALA A 332 12.50 -14.48 -12.94
CA ALA A 332 11.50 -15.53 -13.14
C ALA A 332 10.18 -15.24 -12.40
N PRO A 333 10.19 -14.75 -11.13
CA PRO A 333 8.96 -14.37 -10.44
C PRO A 333 8.23 -13.21 -11.11
N GLN A 334 8.97 -12.24 -11.69
CA GLN A 334 8.39 -11.11 -12.39
C GLN A 334 7.68 -11.55 -13.67
N ILE A 335 8.31 -12.39 -14.49
CA ILE A 335 7.69 -12.93 -15.71
C ILE A 335 6.47 -13.79 -15.40
N GLY A 336 6.52 -14.56 -14.30
CA GLY A 336 5.36 -15.31 -13.79
C GLY A 336 4.19 -14.41 -13.40
N GLU A 337 4.46 -13.29 -12.74
CA GLU A 337 3.42 -12.32 -12.37
C GLU A 337 2.81 -11.60 -13.58
N VAL A 338 3.64 -11.18 -14.54
CA VAL A 338 3.18 -10.61 -15.82
C VAL A 338 2.25 -11.59 -16.54
N SER A 339 2.67 -12.86 -16.63
CA SER A 339 1.85 -13.94 -17.20
C SER A 339 0.50 -14.07 -16.49
N ARG A 340 0.52 -14.13 -15.15
CA ARG A 340 -0.69 -14.26 -14.33
C ARG A 340 -1.66 -13.09 -14.56
N LYS A 341 -1.16 -11.86 -14.60
CA LYS A 341 -1.97 -10.65 -14.82
C LYS A 341 -2.61 -10.64 -16.21
N ILE A 342 -1.87 -11.03 -17.25
CA ILE A 342 -2.39 -11.10 -18.62
C ILE A 342 -3.44 -12.19 -18.75
N PHE A 343 -3.19 -13.39 -18.19
CA PHE A 343 -4.18 -14.47 -18.22
C PHE A 343 -5.46 -14.11 -17.46
N ALA A 344 -5.34 -13.50 -16.28
CA ALA A 344 -6.50 -13.06 -15.50
C ALA A 344 -7.32 -11.98 -16.23
N SER A 345 -6.65 -11.00 -16.82
CA SER A 345 -7.30 -9.90 -17.57
C SER A 345 -7.96 -10.44 -18.84
N SER A 346 -7.25 -11.29 -19.59
CA SER A 346 -7.77 -11.93 -20.80
C SER A 346 -8.92 -12.89 -20.53
N ALA A 347 -8.92 -13.63 -19.41
CA ALA A 347 -10.04 -14.49 -19.03
C ALA A 347 -11.35 -13.68 -18.89
N SER A 348 -11.25 -12.45 -18.39
CA SER A 348 -12.40 -11.55 -18.30
C SER A 348 -12.82 -11.01 -19.66
N LEU A 349 -11.88 -10.61 -20.50
CA LEU A 349 -12.15 -10.13 -21.85
C LEU A 349 -12.70 -11.21 -22.78
N ARG A 350 -12.29 -12.48 -22.59
CA ARG A 350 -12.72 -13.60 -23.42
C ARG A 350 -14.21 -13.89 -23.31
N ARG A 351 -14.82 -13.64 -22.16
CA ARG A 351 -16.28 -13.76 -21.99
C ARG A 351 -17.06 -12.82 -22.91
N LEU A 352 -16.43 -11.71 -23.30
CA LEU A 352 -17.02 -10.69 -24.18
C LEU A 352 -16.58 -10.87 -25.64
N ARG A 353 -15.71 -11.85 -25.95
CA ARG A 353 -15.04 -11.97 -27.25
C ARG A 353 -16.01 -12.06 -28.43
N ASN A 354 -17.13 -12.76 -28.27
CA ASN A 354 -18.08 -12.96 -29.37
C ASN A 354 -18.97 -11.73 -29.61
N PHE A 355 -18.99 -10.77 -28.68
CA PHE A 355 -19.82 -9.57 -28.75
C PHE A 355 -19.03 -8.31 -29.14
N LEU A 356 -17.69 -8.41 -29.17
CA LEU A 356 -16.82 -7.26 -29.41
C LEU A 356 -16.34 -7.23 -30.88
N PRO A 357 -16.50 -6.09 -31.57
CA PRO A 357 -15.85 -5.85 -32.86
C PRO A 357 -14.33 -5.96 -32.76
N THR A 358 -13.67 -6.32 -33.86
CA THR A 358 -12.20 -6.49 -33.91
C THR A 358 -11.47 -5.20 -33.51
N ALA A 359 -11.94 -4.03 -33.97
CA ALA A 359 -11.37 -2.74 -33.59
C ALA A 359 -11.38 -2.53 -32.07
N THR A 360 -12.51 -2.81 -31.40
CA THR A 360 -12.63 -2.71 -29.94
C THR A 360 -11.71 -3.70 -29.23
N LYS A 361 -11.56 -4.93 -29.75
CA LYS A 361 -10.62 -5.91 -29.18
C LYS A 361 -9.17 -5.42 -29.26
N ILE A 362 -8.78 -4.78 -30.37
CA ILE A 362 -7.47 -4.17 -30.54
C ILE A 362 -7.26 -3.08 -29.48
N SER A 363 -8.21 -2.14 -29.35
CA SER A 363 -8.12 -1.07 -28.35
C SER A 363 -8.04 -1.63 -26.93
N LEU A 364 -8.85 -2.64 -26.59
CA LEU A 364 -8.81 -3.28 -25.26
C LEU A 364 -7.47 -3.97 -25.00
N ALA A 365 -6.91 -4.66 -25.99
CA ALA A 365 -5.61 -5.29 -25.84
C ALA A 365 -4.49 -4.25 -25.69
N GLN A 366 -4.51 -3.16 -26.46
CA GLN A 366 -3.53 -2.07 -26.39
C GLN A 366 -3.62 -1.26 -25.09
N THR A 367 -4.82 -1.12 -24.50
CA THR A 367 -5.03 -0.31 -23.29
C THR A 367 -4.93 -1.11 -22.00
N LEU A 368 -5.24 -2.40 -22.01
CA LEU A 368 -5.31 -3.23 -20.81
C LEU A 368 -4.28 -4.35 -20.73
N LEU A 369 -3.81 -4.87 -21.88
CA LEU A 369 -2.92 -6.04 -21.90
C LEU A 369 -1.47 -5.68 -22.23
N LEU A 370 -1.22 -4.89 -23.28
CA LEU A 370 0.12 -4.47 -23.66
C LEU A 370 0.84 -3.67 -22.54
N PRO A 371 0.18 -2.75 -21.81
CA PRO A 371 0.85 -2.02 -20.74
C PRO A 371 1.36 -2.93 -19.60
N ILE A 372 0.80 -4.14 -19.45
CA ILE A 372 1.28 -5.13 -18.47
C ILE A 372 2.61 -5.75 -18.94
N LEU A 373 2.80 -5.92 -20.25
CA LEU A 373 4.06 -6.40 -20.84
C LEU A 373 5.13 -5.30 -20.84
N ASP A 374 4.70 -4.06 -21.06
CA ASP A 374 5.59 -2.92 -21.29
C ASP A 374 6.09 -2.29 -19.98
N TYR A 375 5.36 -2.44 -18.88
CA TYR A 375 5.73 -1.80 -17.62
C TYR A 375 7.10 -2.28 -17.11
N ALA A 376 8.04 -1.33 -16.99
CA ALA A 376 9.39 -1.52 -16.46
C ALA A 376 10.23 -2.58 -17.20
N ASP A 377 9.92 -2.89 -18.45
CA ASP A 377 10.65 -3.85 -19.27
C ASP A 377 12.13 -3.51 -19.49
N ALA A 378 12.49 -2.22 -19.43
CA ALA A 378 13.87 -1.75 -19.47
C ALA A 378 14.70 -2.13 -18.23
N CYS A 379 14.09 -2.46 -17.09
CA CYS A 379 14.81 -2.76 -15.84
C CYS A 379 15.43 -4.17 -15.82
N TYR A 380 14.88 -5.09 -16.61
CA TYR A 380 15.27 -6.50 -16.66
C TYR A 380 15.70 -6.92 -18.06
N SER A 381 16.61 -6.15 -18.67
CA SER A 381 17.18 -6.41 -20.00
C SER A 381 17.96 -7.73 -20.11
N ASP A 382 18.37 -8.28 -18.98
CA ASP A 382 19.13 -9.52 -18.76
C ASP A 382 18.29 -10.78 -18.61
N ILE A 383 17.00 -10.75 -19.00
CA ILE A 383 16.19 -11.98 -19.02
C ILE A 383 16.73 -13.02 -20.00
N THR A 384 16.50 -14.29 -19.68
CA THR A 384 16.92 -15.39 -20.54
C THR A 384 16.06 -15.49 -21.80
N GLU A 385 16.59 -16.13 -22.84
CA GLU A 385 15.85 -16.45 -24.07
C GLU A 385 14.56 -17.24 -23.81
N GLU A 386 14.58 -18.15 -22.83
CA GLU A 386 13.38 -18.89 -22.41
C GLU A 386 12.31 -17.95 -21.85
N GLN A 387 12.70 -16.99 -21.02
CA GLN A 387 11.79 -15.99 -20.44
C GLN A 387 11.27 -15.02 -21.50
N LEU A 388 12.12 -14.61 -22.44
CA LEU A 388 11.71 -13.77 -23.56
C LEU A 388 10.68 -14.48 -24.43
N ASN A 389 10.90 -15.78 -24.72
CA ASN A 389 9.95 -16.62 -25.43
C ASN A 389 8.61 -16.76 -24.67
N LYS A 390 8.63 -16.81 -23.33
CA LYS A 390 7.41 -16.76 -22.52
C LYS A 390 6.64 -15.45 -22.73
N LEU A 391 7.32 -14.29 -22.71
CA LEU A 391 6.68 -13.00 -23.00
C LEU A 391 6.14 -12.92 -24.44
N GLU A 392 6.89 -13.41 -25.41
CA GLU A 392 6.45 -13.48 -26.81
C GLU A 392 5.17 -14.30 -26.95
N ARG A 393 5.07 -15.44 -26.26
CA ARG A 393 3.87 -16.27 -26.21
C ARG A 393 2.66 -15.53 -25.59
N LEU A 394 2.88 -14.64 -24.61
CA LEU A 394 1.81 -13.81 -24.04
C LEU A 394 1.31 -12.77 -25.06
N GLN A 395 2.21 -12.13 -25.81
CA GLN A 395 1.82 -11.25 -26.90
C GLN A 395 1.02 -12.01 -27.97
N ASN A 396 1.48 -13.21 -28.34
CA ASN A 396 0.81 -14.07 -29.32
C ASN A 396 -0.60 -14.44 -28.84
N PHE A 397 -0.74 -14.73 -27.56
CA PHE A 397 -2.02 -14.98 -26.94
C PHE A 397 -2.97 -13.78 -27.00
N CYS A 398 -2.48 -12.55 -26.86
CA CYS A 398 -3.27 -11.33 -27.10
C CYS A 398 -3.75 -11.22 -28.55
N ILE A 399 -2.87 -11.49 -29.52
CA ILE A 399 -3.21 -11.50 -30.96
C ILE A 399 -4.30 -12.54 -31.25
N ARG A 400 -4.16 -13.75 -30.69
CA ARG A 400 -5.18 -14.81 -30.82
C ARG A 400 -6.52 -14.39 -30.22
N PHE A 401 -6.52 -13.67 -29.11
CA PHE A 401 -7.75 -13.12 -28.53
C PHE A 401 -8.45 -12.13 -29.47
N ILE A 402 -7.69 -11.23 -30.11
CA ILE A 402 -8.22 -10.20 -31.01
C ILE A 402 -8.92 -10.84 -32.22
N PHE A 403 -8.24 -11.76 -32.89
CA PHE A 403 -8.74 -12.37 -34.14
C PHE A 403 -9.54 -13.65 -33.93
N GLY A 404 -9.69 -14.12 -32.70
CA GLY A 404 -10.45 -15.35 -32.39
C GLY A 404 -9.76 -16.64 -32.84
N LEU A 405 -8.43 -16.62 -32.97
CA LEU A 405 -7.64 -17.75 -33.47
C LEU A 405 -7.58 -18.91 -32.47
N ARG A 406 -7.42 -20.13 -32.99
CA ARG A 406 -7.18 -21.33 -32.19
C ARG A 406 -5.77 -21.29 -31.61
N LYS A 407 -5.45 -22.24 -30.71
CA LYS A 407 -4.19 -22.27 -29.95
C LYS A 407 -2.94 -22.38 -30.84
N PHE A 408 -3.04 -23.09 -31.96
CA PHE A 408 -1.89 -23.44 -32.81
C PHE A 408 -1.84 -22.72 -34.16
N ASP A 409 -2.83 -21.88 -34.47
CA ASP A 409 -2.86 -21.15 -35.74
C ASP A 409 -1.63 -20.26 -35.90
N HIS A 410 -1.16 -20.06 -37.13
CA HIS A 410 -0.03 -19.18 -37.38
C HIS A 410 -0.41 -17.71 -37.12
N ILE A 411 0.48 -16.96 -36.46
CA ILE A 411 0.17 -15.59 -35.98
C ILE A 411 0.89 -14.48 -36.75
N SER A 412 1.89 -14.81 -37.57
CA SER A 412 2.79 -13.80 -38.15
C SER A 412 2.04 -12.82 -39.06
N GLU A 413 1.09 -13.30 -39.86
CA GLU A 413 0.24 -12.45 -40.71
C GLU A 413 -0.59 -11.46 -39.88
N TYR A 414 -1.18 -11.93 -38.78
CA TYR A 414 -2.00 -11.11 -37.89
C TYR A 414 -1.19 -10.07 -37.13
N ARG A 415 0.05 -10.40 -36.77
CA ARG A 415 0.98 -9.45 -36.17
C ARG A 415 1.31 -8.31 -37.15
N THR A 416 1.58 -8.64 -38.41
CA THR A 416 1.82 -7.65 -39.47
C THR A 416 0.60 -6.77 -39.71
N LYS A 417 -0.61 -7.35 -39.74
CA LYS A 417 -1.88 -6.60 -39.81
C LYS A 417 -2.05 -5.59 -38.68
N LEU A 418 -1.64 -5.95 -37.46
CA LEU A 418 -1.67 -5.06 -36.30
C LEU A 418 -0.53 -4.03 -36.27
N LYS A 419 0.51 -4.21 -37.10
CA LYS A 419 1.78 -3.46 -37.05
C LYS A 419 2.43 -3.53 -35.66
N TRP A 420 2.29 -4.66 -34.96
CA TRP A 420 2.88 -4.85 -33.63
C TRP A 420 4.30 -5.39 -33.76
N LEU A 421 5.23 -4.76 -33.05
CA LEU A 421 6.60 -5.25 -32.94
C LEU A 421 6.64 -6.54 -32.10
N PRO A 422 7.47 -7.54 -32.48
CA PRO A 422 7.85 -8.63 -31.58
C PRO A 422 8.39 -8.09 -30.26
N ILE A 423 8.26 -8.84 -29.16
CA ILE A 423 8.62 -8.36 -27.81
C ILE A 423 10.08 -7.92 -27.75
N ARG A 424 11.01 -8.64 -28.38
CA ARG A 424 12.43 -8.23 -28.42
C ARG A 424 12.59 -6.81 -28.99
N LEU A 425 12.04 -6.56 -30.18
CA LEU A 425 12.15 -5.27 -30.85
C LEU A 425 11.40 -4.17 -30.10
N ARG A 426 10.24 -4.49 -29.53
CA ARG A 426 9.45 -3.58 -28.70
C ARG A 426 10.24 -3.10 -27.48
N ARG A 427 10.89 -4.03 -26.77
CA ARG A 427 11.74 -3.71 -25.61
C ARG A 427 12.96 -2.88 -26.00
N ASN A 428 13.61 -3.22 -27.11
CA ASN A 428 14.72 -2.41 -27.64
C ASN A 428 14.26 -0.98 -27.95
N ALA A 429 13.08 -0.81 -28.55
CA ALA A 429 12.50 0.51 -28.82
C ALA A 429 12.20 1.28 -27.53
N HIS A 430 11.70 0.63 -26.47
CA HIS A 430 11.50 1.27 -25.17
C HIS A 430 12.83 1.67 -24.51
N ILE A 431 13.85 0.81 -24.54
CA ILE A 431 15.19 1.12 -24.03
C ILE A 431 15.76 2.34 -24.76
N LEU A 432 15.69 2.37 -26.09
CA LEU A 432 16.16 3.50 -26.90
C LEU A 432 15.35 4.79 -26.64
N SER A 433 14.02 4.69 -26.50
CA SER A 433 13.17 5.84 -26.19
C SER A 433 13.47 6.42 -24.81
N LEU A 434 13.75 5.55 -23.85
CA LEU A 434 14.16 5.95 -22.51
C LEU A 434 15.55 6.58 -22.52
N LEU A 435 16.51 6.00 -23.24
CA LEU A 435 17.84 6.58 -23.41
C LEU A 435 17.77 7.95 -24.09
N TYR A 436 17.01 8.08 -25.18
CA TYR A 436 16.77 9.37 -25.82
C TYR A 436 16.24 10.41 -24.82
N SER A 437 15.25 10.02 -24.02
CA SER A 437 14.74 10.88 -22.94
C SER A 437 15.84 11.25 -21.94
N VAL A 438 16.69 10.30 -21.55
CA VAL A 438 17.81 10.54 -20.63
C VAL A 438 18.82 11.55 -21.20
N LEU A 439 19.15 11.46 -22.48
CA LEU A 439 20.15 12.32 -23.13
C LEU A 439 19.62 13.74 -23.38
N PHE A 440 18.39 13.87 -23.87
CA PHE A 440 17.88 15.14 -24.40
C PHE A 440 16.90 15.88 -23.49
N ASN A 441 16.27 15.21 -22.52
CA ASN A 441 15.36 15.88 -21.60
C ASN A 441 16.16 16.58 -20.47
N PRO A 442 16.04 17.91 -20.31
CA PRO A 442 16.74 18.64 -19.24
C PRO A 442 16.24 18.29 -17.84
N SER A 443 15.03 17.71 -17.70
CA SER A 443 14.46 17.29 -16.42
C SER A 443 14.86 15.86 -16.00
N THR A 444 15.70 15.18 -16.78
CA THR A 444 16.15 13.82 -16.46
C THR A 444 16.94 13.78 -15.14
N PRO A 445 16.81 12.70 -14.34
CA PRO A 445 17.61 12.54 -13.13
C PRO A 445 19.12 12.54 -13.40
N ALA A 446 19.86 13.34 -12.62
CA ALA A 446 21.32 13.45 -12.72
C ALA A 446 22.01 12.09 -12.60
N TYR A 447 21.58 11.26 -11.64
CA TYR A 447 22.13 9.92 -11.40
C TYR A 447 22.01 8.94 -12.59
N LEU A 448 21.15 9.20 -13.59
CA LEU A 448 21.11 8.45 -14.85
C LEU A 448 21.94 9.14 -15.92
N LYS A 449 21.85 10.46 -16.02
CA LYS A 449 22.56 11.23 -17.05
C LYS A 449 24.08 11.05 -16.93
N GLU A 450 24.59 11.01 -15.70
CA GLU A 450 26.01 10.80 -15.40
C GLU A 450 26.55 9.43 -15.85
N ARG A 451 25.68 8.44 -16.12
CA ARG A 451 26.09 7.12 -16.62
C ARG A 451 26.38 7.09 -18.12
N PHE A 452 25.98 8.11 -18.86
CA PHE A 452 26.10 8.15 -20.31
C PHE A 452 27.08 9.24 -20.73
N VAL A 453 28.27 8.83 -21.15
CA VAL A 453 29.33 9.73 -21.62
C VAL A 453 29.37 9.70 -23.14
N LEU A 454 29.40 10.87 -23.77
CA LEU A 454 29.60 10.99 -25.22
C LEU A 454 31.09 10.79 -25.53
N LYS A 455 31.40 10.01 -26.57
CA LYS A 455 32.77 9.91 -27.09
C LYS A 455 33.18 11.27 -27.66
N LEU A 456 34.13 11.92 -26.99
CA LEU A 456 34.83 13.08 -27.54
C LEU A 456 35.98 12.59 -28.40
N HIS A 457 35.97 12.89 -29.69
CA HIS A 457 37.10 12.58 -30.57
C HIS A 457 38.26 13.51 -30.21
N ALA A 458 39.38 12.94 -29.79
CA ALA A 458 40.59 13.67 -29.42
C ALA A 458 41.39 14.20 -30.63
N ASP A 459 41.02 13.82 -31.85
CA ASP A 459 41.78 14.17 -33.06
C ASP A 459 41.11 15.27 -33.86
N ASN A 460 41.86 16.36 -34.10
CA ASN A 460 41.52 17.54 -34.90
C ASN A 460 41.36 17.25 -36.42
N ARG A 461 40.94 16.05 -36.81
CA ARG A 461 40.67 15.66 -38.21
C ARG A 461 39.19 15.30 -38.38
N PRO A 462 38.45 15.95 -39.31
CA PRO A 462 37.03 15.65 -39.54
C PRO A 462 36.88 14.30 -40.25
N MET A 463 36.75 13.22 -39.48
CA MET A 463 36.37 11.90 -40.00
C MET A 463 34.84 11.73 -40.03
N ARG A 464 34.28 10.91 -40.93
CA ARG A 464 32.83 10.60 -40.98
C ARG A 464 32.22 10.11 -39.65
N SER A 465 33.06 9.69 -38.69
CA SER A 465 32.66 9.31 -37.32
C SER A 465 32.42 10.50 -36.39
N SER A 466 32.85 11.73 -36.73
CA SER A 466 32.67 12.95 -35.92
C SER A 466 31.24 13.51 -35.98
N GLN A 467 30.42 13.04 -36.92
CA GLN A 467 28.98 13.34 -37.00
C GLN A 467 28.12 12.42 -36.14
N ARG A 468 28.69 11.38 -35.50
CA ARG A 468 27.94 10.43 -34.67
C ARG A 468 27.98 10.85 -33.20
N LEU A 469 26.83 11.03 -32.57
CA LEU A 469 26.69 11.12 -31.10
C LEU A 469 26.88 9.73 -30.47
N LEU A 470 28.06 9.15 -30.59
CA LEU A 470 28.37 7.84 -30.02
C LEU A 470 28.56 7.96 -28.50
N LEU A 471 28.05 6.97 -27.79
CA LEU A 471 28.26 6.82 -26.36
C LEU A 471 29.47 5.93 -26.08
N GLU A 472 30.20 6.25 -25.03
CA GLU A 472 31.31 5.44 -24.53
C GLU A 472 30.77 4.19 -23.82
N LEU A 473 31.30 3.01 -24.19
CA LEU A 473 30.91 1.75 -23.58
C LEU A 473 31.77 1.53 -22.33
N PRO A 474 31.19 1.31 -21.14
CA PRO A 474 31.97 1.02 -19.95
C PRO A 474 32.68 -0.33 -20.09
N THR A 475 33.90 -0.41 -19.55
CA THR A 475 34.66 -1.66 -19.47
C THR A 475 33.97 -2.62 -18.50
N HIS A 476 33.83 -3.87 -18.91
CA HIS A 476 33.22 -4.94 -18.14
C HIS A 476 33.73 -6.30 -18.60
N THR A 477 33.66 -7.28 -17.71
CA THR A 477 34.13 -8.65 -17.91
C THR A 477 33.00 -9.66 -17.85
N SER A 478 31.94 -9.42 -17.08
CA SER A 478 30.80 -10.35 -17.03
C SER A 478 29.75 -10.04 -18.09
N GLU A 479 29.19 -11.11 -18.66
CA GLU A 479 28.00 -11.04 -19.52
C GLU A 479 26.79 -10.48 -18.76
N PHE A 480 26.71 -10.74 -17.45
CA PHE A 480 25.62 -10.30 -16.59
C PHE A 480 25.53 -8.77 -16.52
N TYR A 481 26.64 -8.07 -16.24
CA TYR A 481 26.67 -6.61 -16.30
C TYR A 481 26.59 -6.09 -17.75
N GLY A 482 27.13 -6.85 -18.71
CA GLY A 482 27.00 -6.55 -20.14
C GLY A 482 25.55 -6.46 -20.64
N ASN A 483 24.62 -7.11 -19.95
CA ASN A 483 23.18 -7.09 -20.21
C ASN A 483 22.41 -6.10 -19.31
N SER A 484 23.10 -5.25 -18.53
CA SER A 484 22.49 -4.14 -17.79
C SER A 484 21.78 -3.14 -18.71
N PHE A 485 20.93 -2.28 -18.14
CA PHE A 485 20.26 -1.25 -18.94
C PHE A 485 21.28 -0.30 -19.57
N THR A 486 22.23 0.22 -18.79
CA THR A 486 23.25 1.16 -19.30
C THR A 486 24.02 0.58 -20.49
N VAL A 487 24.58 -0.63 -20.35
CA VAL A 487 25.40 -1.25 -21.42
C VAL A 487 24.54 -1.59 -22.64
N THR A 488 23.36 -2.17 -22.44
CA THR A 488 22.45 -2.54 -23.53
C THR A 488 21.98 -1.31 -24.30
N ALA A 489 21.59 -0.24 -23.58
CA ALA A 489 21.15 1.00 -24.19
C ALA A 489 22.25 1.65 -25.05
N ILE A 490 23.51 1.68 -24.55
CA ILE A 490 24.67 2.19 -25.30
C ILE A 490 24.91 1.36 -26.56
N ARG A 491 24.89 0.01 -26.45
CA ARG A 491 25.07 -0.88 -27.60
C ARG A 491 24.01 -0.66 -28.67
N LEU A 492 22.74 -0.59 -28.27
CA LEU A 492 21.63 -0.34 -29.18
C LEU A 492 21.74 1.04 -29.84
N TRP A 493 22.07 2.08 -29.07
CA TRP A 493 22.23 3.45 -29.59
C TRP A 493 23.38 3.56 -30.59
N ASN A 494 24.53 2.99 -30.27
CA ASN A 494 25.71 3.00 -31.14
C ASN A 494 25.51 2.15 -32.42
N SER A 495 24.54 1.24 -32.43
CA SER A 495 24.14 0.48 -33.63
C SER A 495 23.11 1.18 -34.51
N LEU A 496 22.59 2.35 -34.11
CA LEU A 496 21.58 3.06 -34.92
C LEU A 496 22.19 3.64 -36.22
N PRO A 497 21.40 3.68 -37.31
CA PRO A 497 21.76 4.41 -38.52
C PRO A 497 21.97 5.91 -38.26
N LEU A 498 22.85 6.52 -39.05
CA LEU A 498 23.21 7.94 -38.99
C LEU A 498 22.01 8.88 -39.10
N GLU A 499 21.01 8.51 -39.91
CA GLU A 499 19.80 9.29 -40.18
C GLU A 499 18.94 9.55 -38.93
N ILE A 500 19.16 8.80 -37.84
CA ILE A 500 18.33 8.83 -36.63
C ILE A 500 19.00 9.66 -35.50
N HIS A 501 20.28 10.04 -35.62
CA HIS A 501 20.97 10.80 -34.59
C HIS A 501 20.62 12.31 -34.65
N PRO A 502 20.27 12.95 -33.52
CA PRO A 502 19.99 14.40 -33.45
C PRO A 502 21.28 15.26 -33.43
N GLU A 503 21.20 16.53 -33.85
CA GLU A 503 22.31 17.51 -33.79
C GLU A 503 22.42 18.15 -32.38
N VAL A 504 23.61 18.31 -31.77
CA VAL A 504 23.76 18.84 -30.38
C VAL A 504 24.89 19.87 -30.19
N LYS A 505 24.57 20.96 -29.48
CA LYS A 505 25.46 21.96 -28.83
C LYS A 505 25.62 21.64 -27.32
N ILE A 506 26.85 21.70 -26.78
CA ILE A 506 27.20 21.27 -25.40
C ILE A 506 27.59 22.47 -24.49
N VAL A 507 27.13 22.50 -23.22
CA VAL A 507 27.71 23.32 -22.13
C VAL A 507 27.71 22.53 -20.80
N ASN A 508 28.85 22.54 -20.09
CA ASN A 508 29.22 21.77 -18.88
C ASN A 508 29.16 22.61 -17.57
N THR A 509 29.06 21.96 -16.39
CA THR A 509 29.64 22.30 -15.03
C THR A 509 29.00 21.39 -13.94
N LYS A 510 29.69 20.49 -13.20
CA LYS A 510 30.67 20.52 -12.07
C LYS A 510 30.10 20.80 -10.65
N SER A 511 30.25 19.82 -9.74
CA SER A 511 29.78 19.75 -8.31
C SER A 511 30.88 20.09 -7.27
N PRO A 512 30.54 20.46 -6.01
CA PRO A 512 31.31 19.97 -4.83
C PRO A 512 30.57 19.84 -3.44
N ASN A 513 30.99 18.82 -2.67
CA ASN A 513 31.29 18.63 -1.22
C ASN A 513 30.44 19.20 -0.03
N LEU A 514 30.30 18.36 1.03
CA LEU A 514 29.67 18.58 2.35
C LEU A 514 30.64 18.26 3.52
N PRO A 515 30.50 18.90 4.71
CA PRO A 515 31.10 18.44 5.97
C PRO A 515 30.12 18.17 7.14
N VAL A 516 30.67 17.48 8.16
CA VAL A 516 30.12 16.72 9.31
C VAL A 516 29.89 17.56 10.59
N ILE A 517 29.11 17.10 11.60
CA ILE A 517 29.42 17.02 13.08
C ILE A 517 28.18 16.83 14.04
N LYS A 518 28.27 15.75 14.86
CA LYS A 518 27.96 15.45 16.31
C LYS A 518 26.68 15.91 17.05
N GLY A 519 26.14 14.99 17.88
CA GLY A 519 24.89 15.13 18.68
C GLY A 519 25.02 15.14 20.21
N VAL A 520 23.89 14.95 20.94
CA VAL A 520 23.75 14.93 22.43
C VAL A 520 22.47 14.16 22.85
N LYS A 521 22.59 13.00 23.52
CA LYS A 521 22.21 12.58 24.91
C LYS A 521 20.77 12.81 25.43
N GLU A 522 20.15 11.69 25.83
CA GLU A 522 18.88 11.48 26.53
C GLU A 522 18.95 11.80 28.04
N ASN A 523 17.79 12.02 28.67
CA ASN A 523 17.65 11.85 30.12
C ASN A 523 16.37 11.12 30.55
N LYS A 524 16.56 10.17 31.48
CA LYS A 524 15.60 9.29 32.13
C LYS A 524 14.92 10.04 33.27
N GLU A 525 13.60 9.94 33.39
CA GLU A 525 12.86 9.88 34.67
C GLU A 525 11.34 9.93 34.43
N LEU A 526 10.76 8.77 34.11
CA LEU A 526 9.31 8.53 34.12
C LEU A 526 9.02 7.07 34.54
N SER A 527 9.91 6.48 35.35
CA SER A 527 9.97 5.03 35.60
C SER A 527 9.42 4.58 36.97
N THR A 528 9.02 5.49 37.85
CA THR A 528 8.86 5.11 39.27
C THR A 528 7.46 5.26 39.85
N ALA A 529 6.49 5.75 39.08
CA ALA A 529 5.09 5.86 39.52
C ALA A 529 4.16 4.77 38.93
N LEU A 530 4.60 4.03 37.90
CA LEU A 530 3.80 3.00 37.21
C LEU A 530 3.99 1.56 37.76
N ARG A 531 4.92 1.36 38.70
CA ARG A 531 5.23 0.01 39.24
C ARG A 531 4.21 -0.50 40.28
N ARG A 532 3.58 0.36 41.07
CA ARG A 532 2.81 -0.10 42.26
C ARG A 532 1.32 -0.38 42.00
N ARG A 533 0.81 -0.09 40.80
CA ARG A 533 -0.59 -0.38 40.39
C ARG A 533 -0.72 -1.67 39.56
N ARG A 534 0.42 -2.22 39.10
CA ARG A 534 0.55 -3.42 38.25
C ARG A 534 0.34 -4.73 39.03
N ASP A 535 0.93 -4.82 40.22
CA ASP A 535 1.07 -6.08 40.98
C ASP A 535 -0.23 -6.68 41.54
N ARG A 536 -1.33 -5.91 41.60
CA ARG A 536 -2.64 -6.39 42.09
C ARG A 536 -3.55 -6.94 41.00
N TYR A 537 -3.38 -6.52 39.75
CA TYR A 537 -4.10 -7.09 38.59
C TYR A 537 -3.39 -8.34 38.02
N GLU A 538 -2.07 -8.45 38.22
CA GLU A 538 -1.26 -9.56 37.71
C GLU A 538 -1.64 -10.92 38.33
N ARG A 539 -2.01 -10.99 39.62
CA ARG A 539 -2.28 -12.27 40.30
C ARG A 539 -3.57 -12.96 39.87
N GLN A 540 -4.63 -12.19 39.57
CA GLN A 540 -5.91 -12.74 39.10
C GLN A 540 -5.89 -13.04 37.59
N ALA A 541 -5.07 -12.31 36.83
CA ALA A 541 -4.77 -12.64 35.43
C ALA A 541 -3.93 -13.94 35.30
N HIS A 542 -3.02 -14.22 36.26
CA HIS A 542 -2.10 -15.36 36.21
C HIS A 542 -2.81 -16.72 36.22
N HIS A 543 -3.87 -16.87 37.01
CA HIS A 543 -4.60 -18.14 37.16
C HIS A 543 -5.49 -18.48 35.94
N ILE A 544 -6.06 -17.47 35.26
CA ILE A 544 -6.80 -17.65 33.99
C ILE A 544 -5.82 -17.90 32.83
N THR A 545 -4.65 -17.25 32.88
CA THR A 545 -3.57 -17.42 31.91
C THR A 545 -3.00 -18.83 31.91
N GLN A 546 -2.75 -19.42 33.08
CA GLN A 546 -2.20 -20.79 33.17
C GLN A 546 -3.09 -21.87 32.53
N GLN A 547 -4.41 -21.83 32.75
CA GLN A 547 -5.33 -22.80 32.13
C GLN A 547 -5.42 -22.61 30.60
N GLN A 548 -5.40 -21.36 30.14
CA GLN A 548 -5.45 -21.04 28.72
C GLN A 548 -4.12 -21.37 28.01
N GLU A 549 -2.98 -21.23 28.69
CA GLU A 549 -1.66 -21.69 28.21
C GLU A 549 -1.62 -23.19 27.98
N LEU A 550 -2.10 -24.02 28.92
CA LEU A 550 -2.12 -25.48 28.78
C LEU A 550 -2.94 -25.96 27.57
N LEU A 551 -4.12 -25.37 27.33
CA LEU A 551 -4.96 -25.66 26.16
C LEU A 551 -4.28 -25.26 24.84
N ASN A 552 -3.58 -24.12 24.82
CA ASN A 552 -2.91 -23.65 23.62
C ASN A 552 -1.64 -24.45 23.31
N ILE A 553 -0.93 -24.93 24.34
CA ILE A 553 0.20 -25.86 24.20
C ILE A 553 -0.26 -27.15 23.54
N SER A 554 -1.34 -27.77 24.05
CA SER A 554 -1.92 -28.98 23.45
C SER A 554 -2.36 -28.76 21.99
N SER A 555 -2.98 -27.61 21.69
CA SER A 555 -3.38 -27.26 20.32
C SER A 555 -2.18 -27.02 19.39
N ASN A 556 -1.04 -26.55 19.92
CA ASN A 556 0.19 -26.36 19.14
C ASN A 556 0.88 -27.70 18.84
N GLU A 557 0.83 -28.66 19.76
CA GLU A 557 1.28 -30.03 19.51
C GLU A 557 0.48 -30.68 18.36
N ASP A 558 -0.82 -30.41 18.27
CA ASP A 558 -1.65 -30.86 17.14
C ASP A 558 -1.22 -30.26 15.81
N LEU A 559 -0.87 -28.96 15.78
CA LEU A 559 -0.37 -28.30 14.58
C LEU A 559 0.99 -28.86 14.14
N ILE A 560 1.85 -29.22 15.09
CA ILE A 560 3.14 -29.88 14.81
C ILE A 560 2.88 -31.27 14.22
N ARG A 561 2.01 -32.08 14.85
CA ARG A 561 1.62 -33.40 14.32
C ARG A 561 1.03 -33.31 12.91
N PHE A 562 0.20 -32.29 12.65
CA PHE A 562 -0.38 -32.04 11.33
C PHE A 562 0.68 -31.63 10.30
N SER A 563 1.61 -30.75 10.68
CA SER A 563 2.76 -30.36 9.83
C SER A 563 3.60 -31.58 9.45
N ASP A 564 3.91 -32.45 10.41
CA ASP A 564 4.67 -33.67 10.17
C ASP A 564 3.93 -34.63 9.24
N TYR A 565 2.61 -34.78 9.43
CA TYR A 565 1.76 -35.55 8.52
C TYR A 565 1.81 -35.00 7.08
N CYS A 566 1.70 -33.68 6.90
CA CYS A 566 1.79 -33.06 5.58
C CYS A 566 3.16 -33.28 4.94
N LEU A 567 4.25 -33.16 5.71
CA LEU A 567 5.60 -33.41 5.25
C LEU A 567 5.78 -34.86 4.78
N ARG A 568 5.36 -35.84 5.60
CA ARG A 568 5.42 -37.27 5.28
C ARG A 568 4.62 -37.62 4.01
N ASN A 569 3.51 -36.93 3.78
CA ASN A 569 2.64 -37.13 2.62
C ASN A 569 2.97 -36.21 1.43
N LYS A 570 4.10 -35.49 1.45
CA LYS A 570 4.55 -34.58 0.38
C LYS A 570 3.54 -33.46 0.04
N LEU A 571 2.74 -33.05 1.01
CA LEU A 571 1.80 -31.93 0.89
C LEU A 571 2.47 -30.64 1.36
N GLN A 572 2.65 -29.68 0.45
CA GLN A 572 3.21 -28.37 0.81
C GLN A 572 2.14 -27.44 1.37
N LEU A 573 2.26 -27.09 2.65
CA LEU A 573 1.38 -26.13 3.31
C LEU A 573 1.73 -24.68 2.91
N ASN A 574 0.72 -23.90 2.54
CA ASN A 574 0.87 -22.47 2.31
C ASN A 574 0.64 -21.71 3.61
N ILE A 575 1.68 -21.61 4.43
CA ILE A 575 1.62 -21.04 5.78
C ILE A 575 1.12 -19.58 5.75
N LYS A 576 1.40 -18.82 4.69
CA LYS A 576 0.90 -17.44 4.50
C LYS A 576 -0.62 -17.34 4.37
N LYS A 577 -1.31 -18.44 4.09
CA LYS A 577 -2.79 -18.51 4.06
C LYS A 577 -3.38 -19.08 5.34
N CYS A 578 -2.54 -19.60 6.25
CA CYS A 578 -2.96 -20.15 7.53
C CYS A 578 -3.02 -19.00 8.54
N ASN A 579 -4.22 -18.73 9.06
CA ASN A 579 -4.45 -17.69 10.05
C ASN A 579 -5.06 -18.27 11.32
N ILE A 580 -4.79 -17.64 12.45
CA ILE A 580 -5.46 -17.93 13.72
C ILE A 580 -6.60 -16.94 13.90
N VAL A 581 -7.77 -17.41 14.31
CA VAL A 581 -8.87 -16.55 14.79
C VAL A 581 -9.36 -17.08 16.12
N ASN A 582 -9.48 -16.17 17.08
CA ASN A 582 -10.02 -16.50 18.40
C ASN A 582 -11.49 -16.06 18.44
N PHE A 583 -12.41 -17.01 18.43
CA PHE A 583 -13.82 -16.72 18.59
C PHE A 583 -14.14 -16.48 20.06
N THR A 584 -14.31 -15.22 20.45
CA THR A 584 -14.57 -14.85 21.84
C THR A 584 -15.32 -13.53 21.97
N LYS A 585 -16.13 -13.43 23.03
CA LYS A 585 -16.78 -12.17 23.44
C LYS A 585 -15.97 -11.39 24.48
N ASN A 586 -14.88 -11.98 24.98
CA ASN A 586 -14.03 -11.35 25.97
C ASN A 586 -13.17 -10.24 25.34
N LYS A 587 -12.99 -9.12 26.05
CA LYS A 587 -12.15 -8.00 25.62
C LYS A 587 -10.66 -8.32 25.77
N ASN A 588 -10.32 -9.18 26.74
CA ASN A 588 -8.94 -9.61 27.00
C ASN A 588 -8.74 -10.98 26.37
N VAL A 589 -8.11 -11.00 25.18
CA VAL A 589 -7.82 -12.23 24.45
C VAL A 589 -6.37 -12.60 24.69
N PHE A 590 -6.13 -13.74 25.31
CA PHE A 590 -4.79 -14.29 25.49
C PHE A 590 -4.10 -14.49 24.13
N ASN A 591 -2.82 -14.10 24.04
CA ASN A 591 -2.05 -14.10 22.80
C ASN A 591 -1.02 -15.22 22.84
N TYR A 592 -1.39 -16.39 22.33
CA TYR A 592 -0.50 -17.54 22.25
C TYR A 592 0.14 -17.66 20.86
N PRO A 593 1.45 -17.86 20.76
CA PRO A 593 2.16 -18.01 19.49
C PRO A 593 2.03 -19.44 18.95
N TYR A 594 1.03 -19.70 18.09
CA TYR A 594 0.94 -21.00 17.41
C TYR A 594 1.95 -21.11 16.27
N LEU A 595 2.62 -22.25 16.19
CA LEU A 595 3.62 -22.59 15.19
C LEU A 595 3.06 -23.64 14.23
N LEU A 596 3.28 -23.44 12.93
CA LEU A 596 3.02 -24.44 11.91
C LEU A 596 4.25 -24.56 11.02
N SER A 597 4.83 -25.76 10.92
CA SER A 597 6.10 -26.00 10.21
C SER A 597 7.21 -25.03 10.63
N SER A 598 7.33 -24.77 11.93
CA SER A 598 8.30 -23.85 12.53
C SER A 598 8.15 -22.36 12.16
N GLN A 599 6.99 -21.97 11.62
CA GLN A 599 6.63 -20.58 11.34
C GLN A 599 5.46 -20.12 12.20
N LEU A 600 5.52 -18.87 12.66
CA LEU A 600 4.46 -18.25 13.46
C LEU A 600 3.23 -17.94 12.60
N LEU A 601 2.06 -18.42 13.01
CA LEU A 601 0.80 -18.12 12.33
C LEU A 601 0.32 -16.70 12.65
N THR A 602 -0.25 -16.02 11.65
CA THR A 602 -0.79 -14.66 11.81
C THR A 602 -2.20 -14.70 12.39
N LYS A 603 -2.43 -13.94 13.47
CA LYS A 603 -3.76 -13.78 14.07
C LYS A 603 -4.57 -12.73 13.30
N VAL A 604 -5.83 -13.03 13.00
CA VAL A 604 -6.74 -12.13 12.29
C VAL A 604 -8.07 -11.99 13.06
N ASP A 605 -8.69 -10.82 12.97
CA ASP A 605 -9.99 -10.55 13.62
C ASP A 605 -11.19 -11.03 12.78
N SER A 606 -10.97 -11.34 11.51
CA SER A 606 -11.96 -11.98 10.67
C SER A 606 -11.31 -12.92 9.67
N LEU A 607 -11.95 -14.05 9.41
CA LEU A 607 -11.51 -15.04 8.43
C LEU A 607 -12.60 -15.24 7.38
N ARG A 608 -12.17 -15.56 6.17
CA ARG A 608 -13.06 -16.03 5.12
C ARG A 608 -12.90 -17.53 4.98
N ASP A 609 -13.96 -18.27 5.23
CA ASP A 609 -13.99 -19.71 5.06
C ASP A 609 -15.14 -20.14 4.16
N LEU A 610 -14.81 -20.98 3.16
CA LEU A 610 -15.72 -21.43 2.10
C LEU A 610 -16.65 -20.33 1.55
N GLY A 611 -16.12 -19.10 1.42
CA GLY A 611 -16.86 -17.96 0.88
C GLY A 611 -17.69 -17.14 1.87
N VAL A 612 -17.75 -17.53 3.15
CA VAL A 612 -18.41 -16.79 4.24
C VAL A 612 -17.36 -16.04 5.08
N GLN A 613 -17.61 -14.76 5.37
CA GLN A 613 -16.76 -13.98 6.29
C GLN A 613 -17.26 -14.16 7.72
N LEU A 614 -16.41 -14.65 8.61
CA LEU A 614 -16.67 -14.80 10.04
C LEU A 614 -15.74 -13.88 10.81
N ASP A 615 -16.28 -13.01 11.66
CA ASP A 615 -15.47 -12.21 12.59
C ASP A 615 -15.23 -12.96 13.91
N CYS A 616 -14.28 -12.46 14.71
CA CYS A 616 -13.92 -13.03 16.01
C CYS A 616 -15.06 -13.01 17.05
N LYS A 617 -16.16 -12.30 16.78
CA LYS A 617 -17.36 -12.24 17.63
C LYS A 617 -18.53 -13.07 17.07
N LEU A 618 -18.35 -13.70 15.91
CA LEU A 618 -19.37 -14.35 15.10
C LEU A 618 -20.54 -13.41 14.70
N HIS A 619 -20.28 -12.12 14.53
CA HIS A 619 -21.21 -11.23 13.82
C HIS A 619 -21.03 -11.37 12.31
N LEU A 620 -22.16 -11.32 11.59
CA LEU A 620 -22.22 -11.56 10.15
C LEU A 620 -22.43 -10.27 9.35
N ASP A 621 -22.32 -9.13 10.03
CA ASP A 621 -22.61 -7.80 9.48
C ASP A 621 -21.71 -7.49 8.29
N GLU A 622 -20.41 -7.78 8.42
CA GLU A 622 -19.43 -7.59 7.35
C GLU A 622 -19.73 -8.47 6.14
N HIS A 623 -20.10 -9.75 6.38
CA HIS A 623 -20.48 -10.69 5.33
C HIS A 623 -21.73 -10.21 4.58
N ILE A 624 -22.78 -9.83 5.31
CA ILE A 624 -24.05 -9.36 4.74
C ILE A 624 -23.84 -8.10 3.91
N ASN A 625 -23.08 -7.13 4.41
CA ASN A 625 -22.75 -5.92 3.67
C ASN A 625 -21.95 -6.24 2.39
N LYS A 626 -20.98 -7.16 2.47
CA LYS A 626 -20.19 -7.61 1.31
C LYS A 626 -21.07 -8.26 0.24
N ILE A 627 -21.97 -9.18 0.59
CA ILE A 627 -22.84 -9.85 -0.40
C ILE A 627 -23.86 -8.88 -1.02
N VAL A 628 -24.42 -7.95 -0.24
CA VAL A 628 -25.37 -6.94 -0.74
C VAL A 628 -24.69 -5.99 -1.71
N ASN A 629 -23.48 -5.51 -1.38
CA ASN A 629 -22.70 -4.67 -2.27
C ASN A 629 -22.33 -5.40 -3.58
N LYS A 630 -22.01 -6.70 -3.50
CA LYS A 630 -21.75 -7.52 -4.68
C LYS A 630 -23.00 -7.68 -5.56
N ALA A 631 -24.15 -7.90 -4.93
CA ALA A 631 -25.44 -7.99 -5.59
C ALA A 631 -25.85 -6.66 -6.25
N TYR A 632 -25.63 -5.51 -5.60
CA TYR A 632 -25.90 -4.19 -6.21
C TYR A 632 -24.98 -3.87 -7.39
N LYS A 633 -23.69 -4.24 -7.32
CA LYS A 633 -22.78 -4.13 -8.47
C LYS A 633 -23.29 -4.94 -9.66
N MET A 634 -23.77 -6.16 -9.39
CA MET A 634 -24.34 -7.03 -10.42
C MET A 634 -25.69 -6.51 -10.94
N TYR A 635 -26.55 -5.97 -10.08
CA TYR A 635 -27.76 -5.25 -10.47
C TYR A 635 -27.44 -4.10 -11.43
N GLY A 636 -26.48 -3.24 -11.09
CA GLY A 636 -26.08 -2.13 -11.95
C GLY A 636 -25.51 -2.60 -13.28
N PHE A 637 -24.74 -3.69 -13.29
CA PHE A 637 -24.26 -4.33 -14.51
C PHE A 637 -25.43 -4.81 -15.38
N VAL A 638 -26.35 -5.60 -14.82
CA VAL A 638 -27.54 -6.11 -15.55
C VAL A 638 -28.33 -4.94 -16.14
N MET A 639 -28.70 -3.95 -15.34
CA MET A 639 -29.56 -2.85 -15.81
C MET A 639 -28.94 -1.98 -16.91
N ARG A 640 -27.61 -1.90 -16.99
CA ARG A 640 -26.89 -1.17 -18.06
C ARG A 640 -26.61 -2.04 -19.28
N SER A 641 -26.24 -3.30 -19.07
CA SER A 641 -25.85 -4.21 -20.15
C SER A 641 -27.02 -4.84 -20.89
N SER A 642 -28.23 -4.79 -20.33
CA SER A 642 -29.43 -5.33 -20.94
C SER A 642 -30.43 -4.24 -21.32
N ILE A 643 -29.95 -3.06 -21.74
CA ILE A 643 -30.83 -1.91 -22.02
C ILE A 643 -31.85 -2.19 -23.12
N ASP A 644 -31.46 -2.99 -24.12
CA ASP A 644 -32.29 -3.35 -25.28
C ASP A 644 -33.28 -4.50 -24.99
N PHE A 645 -33.28 -5.06 -23.78
CA PHE A 645 -34.17 -6.17 -23.46
C PHE A 645 -35.57 -5.63 -23.18
N VAL A 646 -36.54 -6.14 -23.92
CA VAL A 646 -37.95 -5.71 -23.87
C VAL A 646 -38.77 -6.56 -22.90
N HIS A 647 -38.47 -7.85 -22.79
CA HIS A 647 -39.30 -8.79 -22.02
C HIS A 647 -38.89 -8.89 -20.53
N PRO A 648 -39.83 -8.71 -19.58
CA PRO A 648 -39.57 -8.86 -18.14
C PRO A 648 -39.00 -10.22 -17.75
N SER A 649 -39.45 -11.30 -18.41
CA SER A 649 -39.01 -12.68 -18.15
C SER A 649 -37.50 -12.86 -18.24
N THR A 650 -36.85 -12.20 -19.21
CA THR A 650 -35.39 -12.23 -19.39
C THR A 650 -34.67 -11.57 -18.21
N TYR A 651 -35.17 -10.44 -17.72
CA TYR A 651 -34.62 -9.78 -16.53
C TYR A 651 -34.79 -10.65 -15.28
N ILE A 652 -35.94 -11.30 -15.13
CA ILE A 652 -36.17 -12.23 -14.02
C ILE A 652 -35.17 -13.40 -14.09
N TYR A 653 -34.87 -13.92 -15.27
CA TYR A 653 -33.85 -14.97 -15.43
C TYR A 653 -32.45 -14.48 -15.04
N LEU A 654 -32.03 -13.29 -15.50
CA LEU A 654 -30.76 -12.68 -15.12
C LEU A 654 -30.67 -12.38 -13.62
N TYR A 655 -31.79 -11.97 -13.02
CA TYR A 655 -31.89 -11.79 -11.57
C TYR A 655 -31.64 -13.09 -10.82
N LYS A 656 -32.36 -14.16 -11.18
CA LYS A 656 -32.25 -15.48 -10.54
C LYS A 656 -30.83 -16.04 -10.64
N THR A 657 -30.16 -15.85 -11.78
CA THR A 657 -28.84 -16.44 -12.08
C THR A 657 -27.66 -15.63 -11.56
N LEU A 658 -27.68 -14.30 -11.67
CA LEU A 658 -26.51 -13.46 -11.38
C LEU A 658 -26.58 -12.72 -10.05
N ILE A 659 -27.79 -12.32 -9.62
CA ILE A 659 -27.98 -11.46 -8.44
C ILE A 659 -28.43 -12.31 -7.25
N ARG A 660 -29.55 -13.03 -7.40
CA ARG A 660 -30.14 -13.85 -6.33
C ARG A 660 -29.21 -14.98 -5.88
N SER A 661 -28.52 -15.62 -6.80
CA SER A 661 -27.53 -16.68 -6.49
C SER A 661 -26.44 -16.22 -5.51
N GLN A 662 -26.07 -14.94 -5.53
CA GLN A 662 -25.08 -14.38 -4.60
C GLN A 662 -25.67 -14.14 -3.21
N LEU A 663 -26.95 -13.73 -3.16
CA LEU A 663 -27.69 -13.50 -1.91
C LEU A 663 -28.14 -14.81 -1.24
N GLU A 664 -28.16 -15.92 -1.99
CA GLU A 664 -28.59 -17.24 -1.50
C GLU A 664 -27.41 -18.16 -1.12
N TYR A 665 -26.18 -17.82 -1.50
CA TYR A 665 -25.01 -18.66 -1.26
C TYR A 665 -24.75 -18.83 0.25
N ALA A 666 -24.67 -20.08 0.71
CA ALA A 666 -24.37 -20.46 2.10
C ALA A 666 -25.30 -19.85 3.18
N VAL A 667 -26.52 -19.44 2.80
CA VAL A 667 -27.51 -18.81 3.71
C VAL A 667 -27.76 -19.62 4.98
N ALA A 668 -27.75 -20.95 4.87
CA ALA A 668 -27.94 -21.86 6.00
C ALA A 668 -27.03 -21.51 7.19
N ILE A 669 -25.85 -20.95 6.92
CA ILE A 669 -24.90 -20.50 7.94
C ILE A 669 -25.28 -19.09 8.43
N TRP A 670 -25.40 -18.12 7.51
CA TRP A 670 -25.39 -16.70 7.90
C TRP A 670 -26.76 -16.00 7.94
N ASN A 671 -27.89 -16.69 7.72
CA ASN A 671 -29.22 -16.07 7.65
C ASN A 671 -29.47 -15.06 8.80
N PRO A 672 -29.68 -13.76 8.51
CA PRO A 672 -29.66 -12.72 9.54
C PRO A 672 -30.87 -12.81 10.48
N TYR A 673 -30.60 -12.60 11.76
CA TYR A 673 -31.64 -12.48 12.77
C TYR A 673 -32.26 -11.07 12.82
N TYR A 674 -31.43 -10.03 12.84
CA TYR A 674 -31.89 -8.65 13.00
C TYR A 674 -32.65 -8.16 11.76
N ALA A 675 -33.83 -7.57 11.98
CA ALA A 675 -34.71 -7.03 10.93
C ALA A 675 -34.00 -6.09 9.96
N LYS A 676 -33.13 -5.20 10.48
CA LYS A 676 -32.28 -4.31 9.67
C LYS A 676 -31.56 -5.04 8.53
N TYR A 677 -30.96 -6.20 8.81
CA TYR A 677 -30.19 -6.93 7.80
C TYR A 677 -31.10 -7.71 6.84
N LYS A 678 -32.25 -8.21 7.31
CA LYS A 678 -33.28 -8.77 6.43
C LYS A 678 -33.75 -7.73 5.42
N ASP A 679 -34.03 -6.52 5.88
CA ASP A 679 -34.48 -5.39 5.05
C ASP A 679 -33.45 -4.96 4.02
N ILE A 680 -32.17 -4.86 4.40
CA ILE A 680 -31.10 -4.46 3.47
C ILE A 680 -30.95 -5.49 2.33
N ILE A 681 -31.12 -6.78 2.62
CA ILE A 681 -31.12 -7.83 1.59
C ILE A 681 -32.37 -7.72 0.72
N GLU A 682 -33.56 -7.58 1.32
CA GLU A 682 -34.83 -7.48 0.59
C GLU A 682 -34.88 -6.25 -0.33
N LYS A 683 -34.25 -5.14 0.08
CA LYS A 683 -34.12 -3.91 -0.74
C LYS A 683 -33.49 -4.18 -2.11
N VAL A 684 -32.60 -5.17 -2.23
CA VAL A 684 -31.99 -5.52 -3.52
C VAL A 684 -33.05 -6.08 -4.48
N GLN A 685 -33.86 -7.06 -4.04
CA GLN A 685 -34.95 -7.61 -4.86
C GLN A 685 -35.99 -6.54 -5.17
N ARG A 686 -36.37 -5.74 -4.17
CA ARG A 686 -37.34 -4.64 -4.32
C ARG A 686 -36.90 -3.61 -5.36
N LYS A 687 -35.63 -3.16 -5.30
CA LYS A 687 -35.08 -2.20 -6.25
C LYS A 687 -35.00 -2.78 -7.65
N PHE A 688 -34.59 -4.05 -7.78
CA PHE A 688 -34.53 -4.76 -9.05
C PHE A 688 -35.90 -4.84 -9.72
N LEU A 689 -36.91 -5.39 -9.03
CA LEU A 689 -38.24 -5.61 -9.61
C LEU A 689 -38.94 -4.29 -9.98
N ARG A 690 -38.82 -3.26 -9.14
CA ARG A 690 -39.36 -1.93 -9.46
C ARG A 690 -38.73 -1.35 -10.72
N ALA A 691 -37.40 -1.49 -10.87
CA ALA A 691 -36.70 -0.94 -12.02
C ALA A 691 -37.05 -1.69 -13.33
N VAL A 692 -37.21 -3.02 -13.26
CA VAL A 692 -37.64 -3.83 -14.41
C VAL A 692 -39.08 -3.55 -14.80
N HIS A 693 -39.99 -3.52 -13.82
CA HIS A 693 -41.40 -3.26 -14.09
C HIS A 693 -41.61 -1.87 -14.69
N TYR A 694 -41.01 -0.84 -14.09
CA TYR A 694 -41.08 0.52 -14.63
C TYR A 694 -40.54 0.62 -16.05
N ARG A 695 -39.46 -0.12 -16.35
CA ARG A 695 -38.87 -0.12 -17.71
C ARG A 695 -39.77 -0.81 -18.74
N CYS A 696 -40.41 -1.91 -18.39
CA CYS A 696 -41.21 -2.70 -19.33
C CYS A 696 -42.68 -2.24 -19.44
N ALA A 697 -43.26 -1.72 -18.36
CA ALA A 697 -44.68 -1.38 -18.27
C ALA A 697 -44.95 0.11 -18.03
N GLY A 698 -43.93 0.92 -17.73
CA GLY A 698 -44.07 2.37 -17.52
C GLY A 698 -44.79 2.78 -16.22
N SER A 699 -45.29 1.83 -15.43
CA SER A 699 -46.05 2.07 -14.20
C SER A 699 -45.27 1.68 -12.95
N ARG A 700 -45.78 2.10 -11.78
CA ARG A 700 -45.25 1.71 -10.47
C ARG A 700 -46.28 0.85 -9.76
N LEU A 701 -45.85 -0.32 -9.28
CA LEU A 701 -46.67 -1.20 -8.45
C LEU A 701 -46.04 -1.39 -7.05
N PRO A 702 -46.87 -1.66 -6.03
CA PRO A 702 -46.42 -2.12 -4.72
C PRO A 702 -45.53 -3.38 -4.82
N TYR A 703 -44.65 -3.57 -3.84
CA TYR A 703 -43.70 -4.69 -3.87
C TYR A 703 -44.40 -6.06 -3.80
N SER A 704 -45.47 -6.18 -3.01
CA SER A 704 -46.29 -7.38 -2.89
C SER A 704 -46.88 -7.80 -4.25
N GLU A 705 -47.46 -6.86 -4.98
CA GLU A 705 -48.01 -7.10 -6.32
C GLU A 705 -46.93 -7.51 -7.32
N LEU A 706 -45.73 -6.90 -7.25
CA LEU A 706 -44.60 -7.30 -8.11
C LEU A 706 -44.12 -8.73 -7.86
N LEU A 707 -44.20 -9.20 -6.60
CA LEU A 707 -43.87 -10.59 -6.27
C LEU A 707 -44.86 -11.56 -6.89
N GLN A 708 -46.15 -11.25 -6.81
CA GLN A 708 -47.22 -12.05 -7.44
C GLN A 708 -47.11 -12.03 -8.97
N LEU A 709 -46.98 -10.84 -9.56
CA LEU A 709 -46.89 -10.64 -11.01
C LEU A 709 -45.74 -11.41 -11.65
N TYR A 710 -44.56 -11.42 -11.02
CA TYR A 710 -43.38 -12.11 -11.53
C TYR A 710 -43.19 -13.52 -10.96
N ASN A 711 -44.14 -14.02 -10.18
CA ASN A 711 -44.09 -15.31 -9.50
C ASN A 711 -42.75 -15.53 -8.77
N LEU A 712 -42.41 -14.58 -7.90
CA LEU A 712 -41.19 -14.58 -7.10
C LEU A 712 -41.53 -14.56 -5.60
N PRO A 713 -40.99 -15.48 -4.80
CA PRO A 713 -41.07 -15.36 -3.35
C PRO A 713 -40.15 -14.23 -2.83
N SER A 714 -40.44 -13.74 -1.62
CA SER A 714 -39.53 -12.83 -0.90
C SER A 714 -38.16 -13.49 -0.65
N LEU A 715 -37.09 -12.69 -0.52
CA LEU A 715 -35.79 -13.26 -0.19
C LEU A 715 -35.78 -13.85 1.23
N GLU A 716 -36.59 -13.34 2.13
CA GLU A 716 -36.79 -13.95 3.45
C GLU A 716 -37.33 -15.38 3.35
N SER A 717 -38.46 -15.59 2.67
CA SER A 717 -39.02 -16.93 2.45
C SER A 717 -38.02 -17.84 1.72
N ARG A 718 -37.24 -17.31 0.78
CA ARG A 718 -36.16 -18.08 0.12
C ARG A 718 -35.11 -18.56 1.10
N ARG A 719 -34.66 -17.70 2.03
CA ARG A 719 -33.64 -18.05 3.02
C ARG A 719 -34.14 -19.08 4.02
N THR A 720 -35.41 -18.96 4.45
CA THR A 720 -36.06 -19.95 5.32
C THR A 720 -36.20 -21.29 4.60
N LEU A 721 -36.64 -21.30 3.33
CA LEU A 721 -36.70 -22.53 2.53
C LEU A 721 -35.32 -23.20 2.44
N LEU A 722 -34.26 -22.44 2.12
CA LEU A 722 -32.91 -22.99 2.02
C LEU A 722 -32.45 -23.60 3.34
N SER A 723 -32.77 -22.96 4.47
CA SER A 723 -32.45 -23.48 5.81
C SER A 723 -33.21 -24.78 6.12
N ALA A 724 -34.50 -24.85 5.79
CA ALA A 724 -35.32 -26.05 5.94
C ALA A 724 -34.85 -27.21 5.05
N MET A 725 -34.43 -26.92 3.82
CA MET A 725 -33.85 -27.91 2.90
C MET A 725 -32.49 -28.41 3.41
N THR A 726 -31.68 -27.55 4.03
CA THR A 726 -30.43 -27.97 4.68
C THR A 726 -30.70 -28.96 5.80
N LEU A 727 -31.68 -28.70 6.68
CA LEU A 727 -32.07 -29.64 7.73
C LEU A 727 -32.54 -30.98 7.16
N TYR A 728 -33.41 -30.97 6.15
CA TYR A 728 -33.85 -32.18 5.45
C TYR A 728 -32.66 -32.99 4.93
N ASN A 729 -31.69 -32.34 4.27
CA ASN A 729 -30.52 -33.02 3.73
C ASN A 729 -29.62 -33.62 4.84
N ILE A 730 -29.55 -33.00 6.02
CA ILE A 730 -28.85 -33.58 7.19
C ILE A 730 -29.59 -34.83 7.66
N CYS A 731 -30.91 -34.77 7.86
CA CYS A 731 -31.71 -35.89 8.35
C CYS A 731 -31.67 -37.13 7.44
N HIS A 732 -31.52 -36.96 6.12
CA HIS A 732 -31.42 -38.07 5.16
C HIS A 732 -29.98 -38.49 4.85
N GLY A 733 -28.98 -37.94 5.55
CA GLY A 733 -27.57 -38.24 5.29
C GLY A 733 -27.10 -37.84 3.89
N ARG A 734 -27.81 -36.93 3.21
CA ARG A 734 -27.37 -36.39 1.91
C ARG A 734 -26.12 -35.53 2.04
N TYR A 735 -25.91 -34.96 3.23
CA TYR A 735 -24.60 -34.48 3.65
C TYR A 735 -23.90 -35.58 4.44
N ASN A 736 -22.79 -36.07 3.90
CA ASN A 736 -22.01 -37.15 4.51
C ASN A 736 -21.17 -36.60 5.68
N CYS A 737 -21.82 -36.25 6.80
CA CYS A 737 -21.19 -35.75 8.02
C CYS A 737 -21.95 -36.25 9.25
N THR A 738 -21.41 -37.27 9.91
CA THR A 738 -22.05 -37.94 11.04
C THR A 738 -22.14 -37.06 12.28
N GLU A 739 -21.22 -36.11 12.43
CA GLU A 739 -21.12 -35.15 13.52
C GLU A 739 -22.33 -34.21 13.53
N LEU A 740 -22.74 -33.70 12.36
CA LEU A 740 -23.93 -32.86 12.25
C LEU A 740 -25.20 -33.60 12.64
N THR A 741 -25.30 -34.87 12.27
CA THR A 741 -26.43 -35.73 12.65
C THR A 741 -26.44 -36.01 14.16
N ARG A 742 -25.27 -36.18 14.80
CA ARG A 742 -25.17 -36.35 16.26
C ARG A 742 -25.59 -35.10 17.05
N LEU A 743 -25.38 -33.91 16.48
CA LEU A 743 -25.81 -32.66 17.09
C LEU A 743 -27.34 -32.46 17.04
N LEU A 744 -28.05 -33.22 16.19
CA LEU A 744 -29.51 -33.25 16.19
C LEU A 744 -30.01 -34.13 17.34
N SER A 745 -30.58 -33.51 18.36
CA SER A 745 -31.27 -34.21 19.44
C SER A 745 -32.75 -34.37 19.09
N TYR A 746 -33.29 -35.58 19.22
CA TYR A 746 -34.72 -35.85 19.03
C TYR A 746 -35.42 -35.82 20.37
N GLU A 747 -36.58 -35.18 20.43
CA GLU A 747 -37.38 -35.13 21.65
C GLU A 747 -38.24 -36.40 21.73
N VAL A 748 -37.86 -37.35 22.59
CA VAL A 748 -38.64 -38.56 22.85
C VAL A 748 -39.67 -38.25 23.94
N PRO A 749 -40.98 -38.31 23.65
CA PRO A 749 -42.01 -38.04 24.66
C PRO A 749 -41.88 -39.01 25.84
N ARG A 750 -41.69 -38.49 27.06
CA ARG A 750 -41.77 -39.32 28.27
C ARG A 750 -43.22 -39.77 28.44
N THR A 751 -43.41 -41.06 28.68
CA THR A 751 -44.65 -41.86 28.65
C THR A 751 -45.84 -41.36 29.50
N ALA A 752 -45.70 -40.26 30.23
CA ALA A 752 -46.74 -39.71 31.12
C ALA A 752 -47.48 -38.46 30.59
N GLN A 753 -47.17 -37.94 29.40
CA GLN A 753 -47.82 -36.73 28.83
C GLN A 753 -48.58 -36.99 27.51
N LEU A 754 -49.10 -38.21 27.31
CA LEU A 754 -49.95 -38.53 26.15
C LEU A 754 -51.36 -37.90 26.22
N ARG A 755 -51.73 -37.29 27.35
CA ARG A 755 -53.00 -36.57 27.53
C ARG A 755 -52.69 -35.16 28.00
N ALA A 756 -52.94 -34.19 27.12
CA ALA A 756 -52.65 -32.75 27.23
C ALA A 756 -51.19 -32.33 26.95
N VAL A 757 -50.94 -31.82 25.74
CA VAL A 757 -50.70 -30.38 25.43
C VAL A 757 -50.35 -30.25 23.93
N ARG A 758 -50.94 -29.25 23.27
CA ARG A 758 -50.94 -28.94 21.82
C ARG A 758 -49.57 -28.57 21.20
N ARG A 759 -48.43 -29.09 21.66
CA ARG A 759 -47.11 -28.78 21.08
C ARG A 759 -46.23 -30.02 21.03
N ARG A 760 -46.38 -30.83 19.98
CA ARG A 760 -45.37 -31.84 19.64
C ARG A 760 -44.12 -31.09 19.17
N ARG A 761 -42.95 -31.42 19.70
CA ARG A 761 -41.65 -30.98 19.16
C ARG A 761 -40.96 -32.22 18.66
N LEU A 762 -40.42 -32.18 17.45
CA LEU A 762 -39.70 -33.32 16.89
C LEU A 762 -38.24 -33.30 17.37
N PHE A 763 -37.64 -32.12 17.34
CA PHE A 763 -36.25 -31.91 17.69
C PHE A 763 -36.14 -31.23 19.05
N ALA A 764 -35.31 -31.78 19.93
CA ALA A 764 -34.93 -31.15 21.18
C ALA A 764 -33.91 -30.04 20.89
N ALA A 765 -34.25 -28.82 21.25
CA ALA A 765 -33.47 -27.66 20.88
C ALA A 765 -32.47 -27.31 22.01
N PRO A 766 -31.14 -27.28 21.76
CA PRO A 766 -30.11 -27.13 22.81
C PRO A 766 -30.15 -25.75 23.47
N GLY A 767 -30.23 -25.69 24.80
CA GLY A 767 -30.32 -24.44 25.56
C GLY A 767 -29.09 -23.54 25.39
N SER A 768 -29.28 -22.21 25.31
CA SER A 768 -28.19 -21.25 25.28
C SER A 768 -28.57 -19.93 25.95
N ASN A 769 -27.67 -19.40 26.77
CA ASN A 769 -27.85 -18.11 27.45
C ASN A 769 -27.34 -16.92 26.63
N THR A 770 -26.91 -17.14 25.38
CA THR A 770 -26.38 -16.06 24.53
C THR A 770 -27.09 -16.00 23.19
N ASN A 771 -27.26 -14.79 22.65
CA ASN A 771 -27.83 -14.59 21.31
C ASN A 771 -27.09 -15.35 20.21
N ALA A 772 -25.77 -15.54 20.33
CA ALA A 772 -24.97 -16.28 19.34
C ALA A 772 -25.33 -17.78 19.33
N GLY A 773 -25.51 -18.40 20.51
CA GLY A 773 -25.92 -19.80 20.59
C GLY A 773 -27.40 -20.00 20.27
N LEU A 774 -28.28 -19.09 20.71
CA LEU A 774 -29.72 -19.11 20.37
C LEU A 774 -29.97 -18.95 18.87
N ARG A 775 -29.07 -18.27 18.15
CA ARG A 775 -29.19 -18.02 16.71
C ARG A 775 -28.19 -18.81 15.88
N ALA A 776 -27.59 -19.85 16.45
CA ALA A 776 -26.71 -20.75 15.74
C ALA A 776 -27.45 -21.45 14.58
N PRO A 777 -26.77 -21.78 13.47
CA PRO A 777 -27.40 -22.32 12.25
C PRO A 777 -28.34 -23.50 12.49
N LEU A 778 -27.85 -24.55 13.16
CA LEU A 778 -28.59 -25.78 13.40
C LEU A 778 -29.77 -25.56 14.36
N ARG A 779 -29.54 -24.80 15.43
CA ARG A 779 -30.57 -24.42 16.40
C ARG A 779 -31.73 -23.68 15.72
N ARG A 780 -31.41 -22.69 14.88
CA ARG A 780 -32.41 -21.94 14.11
C ARG A 780 -33.22 -22.85 13.19
N MET A 781 -32.57 -23.75 12.44
CA MET A 781 -33.28 -24.68 11.55
C MET A 781 -34.25 -25.59 12.31
N VAL A 782 -33.83 -26.09 13.46
CA VAL A 782 -34.64 -26.92 14.35
C VAL A 782 -35.82 -26.12 14.93
N ASP A 783 -35.57 -24.91 15.42
CA ASP A 783 -36.63 -24.03 15.93
C ASP A 783 -37.64 -23.67 14.83
N ASP A 784 -37.16 -23.34 13.62
CA ASP A 784 -38.01 -23.04 12.46
C ASP A 784 -38.86 -24.26 12.08
N TYR A 785 -38.29 -25.49 12.12
CA TYR A 785 -39.04 -26.71 11.86
C TYR A 785 -40.12 -26.97 12.92
N ASN A 786 -39.75 -26.94 14.20
CA ASN A 786 -40.69 -27.14 15.30
C ASN A 786 -41.81 -26.07 15.35
N THR A 787 -41.54 -24.87 14.84
CA THR A 787 -42.49 -23.75 14.86
C THR A 787 -43.39 -23.73 13.62
N PHE A 788 -42.80 -23.88 12.42
CA PHE A 788 -43.51 -23.64 11.15
C PHE A 788 -43.76 -24.91 10.33
N PHE A 789 -42.94 -25.96 10.49
CA PHE A 789 -42.94 -27.12 9.58
C PHE A 789 -43.26 -28.45 10.25
N LEU A 790 -43.69 -28.43 11.52
CA LEU A 790 -44.00 -29.62 12.32
C LEU A 790 -45.04 -30.55 11.66
N GLY A 791 -45.97 -29.99 10.87
CA GLY A 791 -46.98 -30.76 10.13
C GLY A 791 -46.45 -31.46 8.87
N ILE A 792 -45.19 -31.22 8.48
CA ILE A 792 -44.56 -31.84 7.32
C ILE A 792 -43.66 -32.96 7.83
N ASP A 793 -43.95 -34.21 7.44
CA ASP A 793 -43.05 -35.32 7.74
C ASP A 793 -41.72 -35.12 7.00
N ILE A 794 -40.66 -34.85 7.78
CA ILE A 794 -39.33 -34.64 7.23
C ILE A 794 -38.74 -35.94 6.72
N PHE A 795 -38.96 -37.10 7.33
CA PHE A 795 -38.21 -38.34 7.05
C PHE A 795 -38.77 -39.17 5.89
N SER A 796 -40.09 -39.19 5.71
CA SER A 796 -40.72 -40.00 4.65
C SER A 796 -40.95 -39.22 3.35
N SER A 797 -40.94 -37.90 3.41
CA SER A 797 -41.20 -37.06 2.23
C SER A 797 -40.06 -37.12 1.23
N SER A 798 -40.38 -37.28 -0.05
CA SER A 798 -39.39 -37.09 -1.12
C SER A 798 -38.90 -35.64 -1.13
N HIS A 799 -37.65 -35.42 -1.55
CA HIS A 799 -37.04 -34.08 -1.54
C HIS A 799 -37.87 -33.02 -2.30
N SER A 800 -38.48 -33.40 -3.42
CA SER A 800 -39.37 -32.50 -4.18
C SER A 800 -40.68 -32.22 -3.45
N LYS A 801 -41.29 -33.24 -2.83
CA LYS A 801 -42.53 -33.10 -2.06
C LYS A 801 -42.30 -32.23 -0.82
N TYR A 802 -41.25 -32.50 -0.06
CA TYR A 802 -40.87 -31.70 1.11
C TYR A 802 -40.66 -30.22 0.73
N LYS A 803 -39.92 -29.95 -0.35
CA LYS A 803 -39.69 -28.59 -0.86
C LYS A 803 -41.00 -27.88 -1.22
N GLN A 804 -41.95 -28.58 -1.85
CA GLN A 804 -43.25 -28.01 -2.24
C GLN A 804 -44.11 -27.68 -1.01
N GLU A 805 -44.18 -28.57 -0.03
CA GLU A 805 -44.94 -28.33 1.21
C GLU A 805 -44.35 -27.17 2.03
N VAL A 806 -43.02 -27.09 2.16
CA VAL A 806 -42.37 -25.94 2.82
C VAL A 806 -42.66 -24.64 2.08
N LEU A 807 -42.60 -24.64 0.74
CA LEU A 807 -42.96 -23.47 -0.07
C LEU A 807 -44.42 -23.06 0.12
N ARG A 808 -45.35 -24.03 0.21
CA ARG A 808 -46.77 -23.76 0.45
C ARG A 808 -46.98 -23.04 1.79
N ILE A 809 -46.36 -23.53 2.86
CA ILE A 809 -46.45 -22.89 4.19
C ILE A 809 -45.83 -21.49 4.18
N LEU A 810 -44.66 -21.31 3.54
CA LEU A 810 -43.98 -20.02 3.46
C LEU A 810 -44.68 -18.98 2.58
N ASN A 811 -45.50 -19.42 1.63
CA ASN A 811 -46.33 -18.53 0.82
C ASN A 811 -47.61 -18.12 1.58
N ASN A 812 -48.20 -19.04 2.37
CA ASN A 812 -49.41 -18.77 3.16
C ASN A 812 -49.17 -17.96 4.45
N THR A 813 -47.93 -17.79 4.89
CA THR A 813 -47.55 -17.02 6.09
C THR A 813 -47.24 -15.55 5.81
N ASN A 814 -47.35 -15.12 4.53
CA ASN A 814 -47.16 -13.73 4.10
C ASN A 814 -48.48 -13.03 3.69
N GLU A 815 -49.63 -13.70 3.91
CA GLU A 815 -50.96 -13.07 4.05
C GLU A 815 -51.20 -12.80 5.53
#